data_AF-A0A8K0E3B0-F1
#
_entry.id   AF-A0A8K0E3B0-F1
#
_cell.length_a   1.000
_cell.length_b   1.000
_cell.length_c   1.000
_cell.angle_alpha   90.00
_cell.angle_beta   90.00
_cell.angle_gamma   90.00
#
_symmetry.space_group_name_H-M   'P 1'
#
loop_
_entity.id
_entity.type
_entity.pdbx_description
1 polymer ?
#
loop_
_entity_poly.entity_id
_entity_poly.type
_entity_poly.pdbx_seq_one_letter_code
_entity_poly.pdbx_strand_id
1 'polypeptide(L)'
;MVITGTPSIKDGCLVVRSNVVLTGVPENVVVSPASYGSAFIGVTSTSPSSRLVFSLGILGAFKFLSLFKFKIWWMTPRVGQSGSEIPMETQMLLLEAKEESALHDDISSQPTAENAFYILFLPVLDGLFRSSLQGTCENGLQICIESGDASVQTSQALEALFVSSGDNPFELIKKSIKILEKHKGTFCHVENKKIPSHLDWFGWCTWDAFYTKVHPQGIEEGLKSFNEGGCSPKFLVIDDGWQHTTNEFCKEGEPHIEGTQFATRLVDIKENGKFKSSGSGNGCTDLHEFIGVIKEKYGLKFVYTWHALAGYWGGLLPSSKTMRKYNPKIAYPIQSPGNIGNLRDIAMDSLEKYGVGIIDPKNIFEFYNDLHEYLSSCGVDGVKVDVQNLLETLGSGYGGGFASCKVMNSYLIVYTASSKKSAVARASEDFMPKEPTFQTLHIASVAFNSLLLGEIVVPDWDMFHSKHETAEFHGSARALGGCAVYVSDKPGNHDFKILKKLVLPDGSILRARYAGRPTRDCLFEDPVMDGQSLLKIWNLNKLCGVVGVFNCQGAGSWPLKQVSEDNPSSMSKYSSISGHVKPLDVEFIEEIAGENWNGEFALYAFNAGSLSVLTRNGNLEVSLTSLQCEIYTISPIGVFGDHGLRFAPIGLVDMYNSGGAVETVNCSVELSGCIIKIRGRGVGRFGVYSSCKPRYCKVSMKEEGFNYNAEDGLLTVNFQDSVSGGCYQVLENRAVKFQQKLNCLSWKFLSLQVLQLLLLEKHFYLLLLPVLDGNFRASLQGTIETSFSSLLKVVGDSLFKLIKGSIKILEMHKGTFRHSEIRKSDHCTADFHGAVRAIRWMCSIVSLLKIWNLNMFAGTIGSPPFFMSGCISLMDVDLLKEIVDESWKGDCAVYSFNSDGKSLLKIWNVNELMGIFSVFNCHRAGKWPPTPGTQYAPPLENGTVLFSGHVSPLDADLLDEIADQSWKGDCAIYTFTSVL
;
A
#
# COMPACT_ATOMS: atom_id res chain seq x y z
N MET A 1 -23.22 2.50 16.66
CA MET A 1 -23.51 1.34 15.79
C MET A 1 -24.43 1.88 14.71
N VAL A 2 -23.85 2.35 13.61
CA VAL A 2 -24.63 2.96 12.52
C VAL A 2 -25.27 1.81 11.74
N ILE A 3 -26.59 1.85 11.56
CA ILE A 3 -27.32 0.83 10.83
C ILE A 3 -26.95 1.00 9.34
N THR A 4 -26.01 0.19 8.85
CA THR A 4 -25.75 0.05 7.40
C THR A 4 -26.95 -0.64 6.77
N GLY A 5 -27.97 0.13 6.38
CA GLY A 5 -29.14 -0.40 5.69
C GLY A 5 -28.75 -0.87 4.29
N THR A 6 -28.96 -2.16 4.00
CA THR A 6 -28.76 -2.74 2.67
C THR A 6 -29.60 -1.97 1.63
N PRO A 7 -29.03 -1.63 0.45
CA PRO A 7 -29.79 -1.05 -0.64
C PRO A 7 -31.04 -1.87 -0.95
N SER A 8 -32.18 -1.21 -1.13
CA SER A 8 -33.47 -1.89 -1.40
C SER A 8 -34.39 -1.01 -2.23
N ILE A 9 -35.33 -1.63 -2.95
CA ILE A 9 -36.40 -0.91 -3.64
C ILE A 9 -37.61 -0.83 -2.71
N LYS A 10 -38.13 0.39 -2.50
CA LYS A 10 -39.36 0.67 -1.75
C LYS A 10 -40.19 1.68 -2.52
N ASP A 11 -41.46 1.37 -2.79
CA ASP A 11 -42.41 2.26 -3.48
C ASP A 11 -41.88 2.83 -4.81
N GLY A 12 -41.17 2.00 -5.60
CA GLY A 12 -40.57 2.43 -6.87
C GLY A 12 -39.33 3.31 -6.72
N CYS A 13 -38.70 3.34 -5.54
CA CYS A 13 -37.50 4.11 -5.24
C CYS A 13 -36.36 3.22 -4.76
N LEU A 14 -35.14 3.44 -5.23
CA LEU A 14 -33.94 2.81 -4.66
C LEU A 14 -33.53 3.60 -3.42
N VAL A 15 -33.55 2.94 -2.26
CA VAL A 15 -33.22 3.54 -0.96
C VAL A 15 -31.91 2.96 -0.42
N VAL A 16 -30.99 3.85 -0.02
CA VAL A 16 -29.71 3.50 0.62
C VAL A 16 -29.57 4.33 1.90
N ARG A 17 -29.38 3.69 3.05
CA ARG A 17 -29.33 4.36 4.38
C ARG A 17 -30.43 5.43 4.55
N SER A 18 -31.67 5.04 4.26
CA SER A 18 -32.88 5.90 4.31
C SER A 18 -32.95 7.05 3.31
N ASN A 19 -31.92 7.26 2.48
CA ASN A 19 -31.95 8.25 1.40
C ASN A 19 -32.52 7.64 0.12
N VAL A 20 -33.45 8.34 -0.52
CA VAL A 20 -33.93 8.00 -1.86
C VAL A 20 -32.88 8.41 -2.89
N VAL A 21 -32.25 7.43 -3.52
CA VAL A 21 -31.16 7.66 -4.49
C VAL A 21 -31.70 7.73 -5.91
N LEU A 22 -32.57 6.78 -6.27
CA LEU A 22 -33.25 6.74 -7.56
C LEU A 22 -34.77 6.74 -7.35
N THR A 23 -35.49 7.47 -8.19
CA THR A 23 -36.97 7.47 -8.23
C THR A 23 -37.47 6.89 -9.55
N GLY A 24 -38.68 6.35 -9.58
CA GLY A 24 -39.23 5.75 -10.79
C GLY A 24 -38.43 4.52 -11.26
N VAL A 25 -37.92 3.73 -10.31
CA VAL A 25 -37.19 2.49 -10.56
C VAL A 25 -38.15 1.49 -11.23
N PRO A 26 -37.85 1.01 -12.46
CA PRO A 26 -38.73 0.07 -13.16
C PRO A 26 -38.86 -1.29 -12.46
N GLU A 27 -40.00 -1.97 -12.65
CA GLU A 27 -40.29 -3.29 -12.04
C GLU A 27 -39.32 -4.40 -12.47
N ASN A 28 -38.66 -4.25 -13.62
CA ASN A 28 -37.71 -5.23 -14.13
C ASN A 28 -36.29 -5.06 -13.55
N VAL A 29 -36.07 -4.09 -12.65
CA VAL A 29 -34.85 -3.93 -11.86
C VAL A 29 -34.94 -4.79 -10.60
N VAL A 30 -33.93 -5.62 -10.37
CA VAL A 30 -33.85 -6.56 -9.24
C VAL A 30 -32.74 -6.10 -8.30
N VAL A 31 -32.97 -6.14 -6.99
CA VAL A 31 -31.94 -5.86 -5.98
C VAL A 31 -31.76 -7.08 -5.10
N SER A 32 -30.53 -7.59 -5.08
CA SER A 32 -30.13 -8.79 -4.34
C SER A 32 -29.14 -8.40 -3.24
N PRO A 33 -29.45 -8.62 -1.96
CA PRO A 33 -28.52 -8.34 -0.87
C PRO A 33 -27.18 -9.06 -1.03
N ALA A 34 -26.10 -8.37 -0.70
CA ALA A 34 -24.74 -8.90 -0.61
C ALA A 34 -24.20 -8.72 0.82
N SER A 35 -22.93 -9.08 1.04
CA SER A 35 -22.32 -9.04 2.37
C SER A 35 -22.14 -7.60 2.89
N TYR A 36 -22.13 -7.41 4.22
CA TYR A 36 -21.82 -6.13 4.89
C TYR A 36 -22.70 -4.94 4.48
N GLY A 37 -24.00 -5.17 4.25
CA GLY A 37 -24.93 -4.08 3.93
C GLY A 37 -24.78 -3.53 2.50
N SER A 38 -24.13 -4.27 1.61
CA SER A 38 -24.08 -4.00 0.17
C SER A 38 -25.15 -4.78 -0.58
N ALA A 39 -25.38 -4.47 -1.86
CA ALA A 39 -26.29 -5.19 -2.73
C ALA A 39 -25.80 -5.23 -4.18
N PHE A 40 -26.28 -6.21 -4.93
CA PHE A 40 -26.23 -6.22 -6.38
C PHE A 40 -27.55 -5.70 -6.95
N ILE A 41 -27.45 -4.88 -7.99
CA ILE A 41 -28.55 -4.46 -8.84
C ILE A 41 -28.41 -5.19 -10.17
N GLY A 42 -29.52 -5.81 -10.58
CA GLY A 42 -29.66 -6.52 -11.82
C GLY A 42 -30.90 -6.09 -12.59
N VAL A 43 -31.04 -6.59 -13.81
CA VAL A 43 -32.12 -6.26 -14.73
C VAL A 43 -32.57 -7.49 -15.50
N THR A 44 -33.85 -7.53 -15.83
CA THR A 44 -34.47 -8.58 -16.64
C THR A 44 -35.15 -8.01 -17.89
N SER A 45 -35.16 -8.81 -18.95
CA SER A 45 -35.69 -8.50 -20.28
C SER A 45 -36.64 -9.59 -20.73
N THR A 46 -37.68 -9.23 -21.48
CA THR A 46 -38.55 -10.21 -22.16
C THR A 46 -37.90 -10.81 -23.39
N SER A 47 -36.86 -10.18 -23.94
CA SER A 47 -36.19 -10.62 -25.16
C SER A 47 -34.68 -10.63 -24.97
N PRO A 48 -33.98 -11.71 -25.40
CA PRO A 48 -32.54 -11.79 -25.30
C PRO A 48 -31.88 -10.81 -26.26
N SER A 49 -30.76 -10.21 -25.83
CA SER A 49 -29.92 -9.35 -26.66
C SER A 49 -28.45 -9.46 -26.25
N SER A 50 -27.54 -9.20 -27.17
CA SER A 50 -26.11 -9.06 -26.89
C SER A 50 -25.76 -7.71 -26.27
N ARG A 51 -26.68 -6.76 -26.35
CA ARG A 51 -26.59 -5.43 -25.75
C ARG A 51 -27.94 -5.00 -25.19
N LEU A 52 -27.95 -4.71 -23.90
CA LEU A 52 -29.13 -4.32 -23.15
C LEU A 52 -28.86 -2.97 -22.47
N VAL A 53 -29.74 -1.99 -22.66
CA VAL A 53 -29.66 -0.70 -21.97
C VAL A 53 -30.96 -0.51 -21.21
N PHE A 54 -30.85 -0.37 -19.89
CA PHE A 54 -32.00 -0.26 -19.00
C PHE A 54 -31.91 1.00 -18.16
N SER A 55 -33.05 1.67 -17.96
CA SER A 55 -33.19 2.71 -16.95
C SER A 55 -33.19 2.09 -15.56
N LEU A 56 -32.42 2.67 -14.65
CA LEU A 56 -32.47 2.38 -13.22
C LEU A 56 -33.38 3.35 -12.45
N GLY A 57 -33.92 4.37 -13.13
CA GLY A 57 -34.71 5.46 -12.54
C GLY A 57 -34.01 6.82 -12.66
N ILE A 58 -34.65 7.86 -12.13
CA ILE A 58 -34.15 9.24 -12.10
C ILE A 58 -33.28 9.43 -10.87
N LEU A 59 -32.03 9.85 -11.10
CA LEU A 59 -31.07 10.13 -10.03
C LEU A 59 -31.45 11.41 -9.29
N GLY A 60 -31.43 11.35 -7.95
CA GLY A 60 -31.59 12.52 -7.10
C GLY A 60 -30.46 13.54 -7.27
N ALA A 61 -30.62 14.71 -6.65
CA ALA A 61 -29.59 15.75 -6.68
C ALA A 61 -28.44 15.40 -5.72
N PHE A 62 -27.40 14.75 -6.23
CA PHE A 62 -26.18 14.41 -5.49
C PHE A 62 -24.97 15.04 -6.16
N LYS A 63 -24.01 15.54 -5.37
CA LYS A 63 -22.65 15.70 -5.90
C LYS A 63 -22.13 14.31 -6.25
N PHE A 64 -21.57 14.17 -7.45
CA PHE A 64 -21.00 12.92 -7.89
C PHE A 64 -19.57 13.08 -8.41
N LEU A 65 -18.83 11.98 -8.29
CA LEU A 65 -17.60 11.71 -9.00
C LEU A 65 -17.81 10.44 -9.83
N SER A 66 -17.54 10.49 -11.12
CA SER A 66 -17.51 9.33 -11.99
C SER A 66 -16.13 9.13 -12.59
N LEU A 67 -15.73 7.87 -12.78
CA LEU A 67 -14.58 7.50 -13.61
C LEU A 67 -15.13 6.79 -14.84
N PHE A 68 -14.84 7.30 -16.03
CA PHE A 68 -15.43 6.80 -17.27
C PHE A 68 -14.37 6.61 -18.36
N LYS A 69 -14.58 5.63 -19.25
CA LYS A 69 -13.69 5.38 -20.41
C LYS A 69 -13.95 6.42 -21.49
N PHE A 70 -13.12 7.45 -21.58
CA PHE A 70 -13.26 8.49 -22.63
C PHE A 70 -12.67 8.07 -23.98
N LYS A 71 -11.77 7.09 -23.96
CA LYS A 71 -11.26 6.33 -25.12
C LYS A 71 -11.27 4.85 -24.75
N ILE A 72 -11.19 3.95 -25.74
CA ILE A 72 -11.07 2.51 -25.47
C ILE A 72 -9.88 2.18 -24.54
N TRP A 73 -8.81 3.00 -24.60
CA TRP A 73 -7.58 2.82 -23.86
C TRP A 73 -7.52 3.50 -22.50
N TRP A 74 -8.40 4.45 -22.16
CA TRP A 74 -8.15 5.30 -20.98
C TRP A 74 -9.42 5.76 -20.27
N MET A 75 -9.32 5.81 -18.93
CA MET A 75 -10.31 6.43 -18.07
C MET A 75 -9.94 7.87 -17.70
N THR A 76 -10.93 8.69 -17.38
CA THR A 76 -10.74 10.05 -16.85
C THR A 76 -11.91 10.40 -15.90
N PRO A 77 -11.75 11.33 -14.95
CA PRO A 77 -12.83 11.70 -14.05
C PRO A 77 -13.89 12.62 -14.67
N ARG A 78 -15.07 12.60 -14.05
CA ARG A 78 -16.12 13.63 -14.18
C ARG A 78 -16.71 13.93 -12.83
N VAL A 79 -16.80 15.20 -12.48
CA VAL A 79 -17.60 15.66 -11.34
C VAL A 79 -18.80 16.43 -11.84
N GLY A 80 -19.88 16.40 -11.08
CA GLY A 80 -21.12 17.10 -11.43
C GLY A 80 -22.18 16.97 -10.34
N GLN A 81 -23.38 17.46 -10.64
CA GLN A 81 -24.52 17.43 -9.72
C GLN A 81 -25.80 16.91 -10.37
N SER A 82 -25.79 16.70 -11.68
CA SER A 82 -26.94 16.28 -12.47
C SER A 82 -26.71 14.90 -13.10
N GLY A 83 -27.71 14.01 -13.03
CA GLY A 83 -27.61 12.69 -13.66
C GLY A 83 -27.31 12.75 -15.16
N SER A 84 -27.73 13.82 -15.85
CA SER A 84 -27.42 14.10 -17.25
C SER A 84 -25.94 14.35 -17.56
N GLU A 85 -25.14 14.69 -16.56
CA GLU A 85 -23.70 14.94 -16.70
C GLU A 85 -22.86 13.66 -16.57
N ILE A 86 -23.47 12.54 -16.18
CA ILE A 86 -22.78 11.24 -16.04
C ILE A 86 -22.44 10.71 -17.44
N PRO A 87 -21.15 10.60 -17.81
CA PRO A 87 -20.76 10.20 -19.15
C PRO A 87 -21.07 8.73 -19.44
N MET A 88 -21.23 8.41 -20.72
CA MET A 88 -21.27 7.03 -21.20
C MET A 88 -19.98 6.30 -20.84
N GLU A 89 -20.06 4.98 -20.63
CA GLU A 89 -18.95 4.12 -20.20
C GLU A 89 -18.39 4.48 -18.81
N THR A 90 -19.22 4.98 -17.90
CA THR A 90 -18.86 5.17 -16.49
C THR A 90 -18.61 3.81 -15.82
N GLN A 91 -17.41 3.62 -15.27
CA GLN A 91 -16.90 2.40 -14.61
C GLN A 91 -16.92 2.49 -13.08
N MET A 92 -17.11 3.69 -12.53
CA MET A 92 -17.33 3.92 -11.11
C MET A 92 -18.13 5.20 -10.96
N LEU A 93 -19.15 5.19 -10.10
CA LEU A 93 -19.90 6.38 -9.71
C LEU A 93 -19.94 6.44 -8.18
N LEU A 94 -19.42 7.52 -7.62
CA LEU A 94 -19.41 7.81 -6.19
C LEU A 94 -20.31 9.03 -5.96
N LEU A 95 -21.25 8.91 -5.02
CA LEU A 95 -22.17 9.98 -4.63
C LEU A 95 -21.84 10.44 -3.21
N GLU A 96 -21.92 11.75 -2.96
CA GLU A 96 -21.94 12.31 -1.62
C GLU A 96 -23.39 12.53 -1.19
N ALA A 97 -23.80 11.87 -0.11
CA ALA A 97 -25.12 11.98 0.52
C ALA A 97 -24.97 12.55 1.94
N LYS A 98 -26.09 13.03 2.51
CA LYS A 98 -26.13 13.57 3.88
C LYS A 98 -27.14 12.77 4.71
N GLU A 99 -26.83 12.51 5.97
CA GLU A 99 -27.83 12.01 6.90
C GLU A 99 -28.75 13.15 7.33
N GLU A 100 -30.07 12.93 7.28
CA GLU A 100 -31.04 13.83 7.87
C GLU A 100 -30.93 13.73 9.40
N SER A 101 -30.45 14.79 10.05
CA SER A 101 -30.37 14.84 11.51
C SER A 101 -31.78 14.94 12.10
N ALA A 102 -32.20 13.92 12.87
CA ALA A 102 -33.51 13.85 13.53
C ALA A 102 -33.70 14.84 14.72
N LEU A 103 -32.89 15.89 14.82
CA LEU A 103 -32.99 16.90 15.87
C LEU A 103 -32.88 18.30 15.23
N HIS A 104 -34.04 18.93 15.03
CA HIS A 104 -34.14 20.37 14.89
C HIS A 104 -33.87 21.00 16.26
N ASP A 105 -32.61 21.31 16.55
CA ASP A 105 -32.29 22.36 17.52
C ASP A 105 -31.71 23.54 16.75
N ASP A 106 -32.55 24.54 16.54
CA ASP A 106 -32.16 25.88 16.14
C ASP A 106 -31.18 26.41 17.20
N ILE A 107 -29.88 26.48 16.87
CA ILE A 107 -28.94 27.57 17.23
C ILE A 107 -27.52 27.20 16.72
N SER A 108 -27.08 27.97 15.72
CA SER A 108 -25.69 28.27 15.32
C SER A 108 -24.61 27.17 15.37
N SER A 109 -24.17 26.71 14.20
CA SER A 109 -22.79 26.86 13.70
C SER A 109 -22.62 26.04 12.40
N GLN A 110 -21.56 26.34 11.64
CA GLN A 110 -21.28 25.90 10.27
C GLN A 110 -21.58 24.40 9.99
N PRO A 111 -22.01 24.04 8.76
CA PRO A 111 -22.21 22.64 8.40
C PRO A 111 -20.86 21.91 8.48
N THR A 112 -20.64 21.13 9.53
CA THR A 112 -19.48 20.23 9.61
C THR A 112 -19.68 19.08 8.62
N ALA A 113 -18.60 18.61 8.00
CA ALA A 113 -18.57 17.43 7.15
C ALA A 113 -18.92 16.11 7.88
N GLU A 114 -19.36 16.19 9.14
CA GLU A 114 -19.58 15.05 10.05
C GLU A 114 -20.86 14.26 9.75
N ASN A 115 -21.77 14.79 8.92
CA ASN A 115 -23.02 14.11 8.55
C ASN A 115 -23.04 13.59 7.10
N ALA A 116 -21.93 13.68 6.37
CA ALA A 116 -21.86 13.15 5.00
C ALA A 116 -21.51 11.66 5.01
N PHE A 117 -22.14 10.90 4.15
CA PHE A 117 -21.75 9.53 3.82
C PHE A 117 -21.73 9.35 2.31
N TYR A 118 -21.07 8.29 1.86
CA TYR A 118 -20.83 8.06 0.44
C TYR A 118 -21.57 6.82 -0.04
N ILE A 119 -22.05 6.88 -1.28
CA ILE A 119 -22.71 5.75 -1.96
C ILE A 119 -21.90 5.43 -3.20
N LEU A 120 -21.45 4.19 -3.29
CA LEU A 120 -20.62 3.70 -4.38
C LEU A 120 -21.44 2.78 -5.29
N PHE A 121 -21.40 3.07 -6.58
CA PHE A 121 -21.96 2.30 -7.68
C PHE A 121 -20.79 1.79 -8.53
N LEU A 122 -20.59 0.48 -8.56
CA LEU A 122 -19.55 -0.20 -9.34
C LEU A 122 -20.21 -1.16 -10.34
N PRO A 123 -20.24 -0.81 -11.64
CA PRO A 123 -20.46 -1.78 -12.69
C PRO A 123 -19.46 -2.93 -12.55
N VAL A 124 -19.95 -4.16 -12.65
CA VAL A 124 -19.14 -5.38 -12.59
C VAL A 124 -19.56 -6.37 -13.66
N LEU A 125 -18.71 -7.36 -13.92
CA LEU A 125 -19.05 -8.46 -14.82
C LEU A 125 -20.19 -9.33 -14.27
N ASP A 126 -21.09 -9.70 -15.19
CA ASP A 126 -22.10 -10.75 -14.97
C ASP A 126 -22.01 -11.80 -16.09
N GLY A 127 -21.44 -12.95 -15.76
CA GLY A 127 -21.18 -14.01 -16.73
C GLY A 127 -20.22 -13.56 -17.84
N LEU A 128 -20.71 -13.50 -19.08
CA LEU A 128 -19.95 -13.06 -20.26
C LEU A 128 -20.19 -11.59 -20.62
N PHE A 129 -20.94 -10.85 -19.80
CA PHE A 129 -21.37 -9.50 -20.09
C PHE A 129 -20.65 -8.51 -19.20
N ARG A 130 -20.13 -7.44 -19.83
CA ARG A 130 -19.64 -6.26 -19.12
C ARG A 130 -20.79 -5.32 -18.87
N SER A 131 -20.67 -4.52 -17.82
CA SER A 131 -21.62 -3.46 -17.52
C SER A 131 -20.94 -2.09 -17.45
N SER A 132 -21.68 -1.04 -17.76
CA SER A 132 -21.27 0.35 -17.58
C SER A 132 -22.47 1.23 -17.25
N LEU A 133 -22.23 2.41 -16.69
CA LEU A 133 -23.27 3.40 -16.40
C LEU A 133 -23.23 4.55 -17.40
N GLN A 134 -24.39 5.20 -17.59
CA GLN A 134 -24.52 6.42 -18.36
C GLN A 134 -25.71 7.26 -17.88
N GLY A 135 -25.60 8.57 -18.01
CA GLY A 135 -26.68 9.54 -17.77
C GLY A 135 -27.59 9.73 -18.97
N THR A 136 -28.77 10.32 -18.72
CA THR A 136 -29.71 10.76 -19.76
C THR A 136 -30.08 12.24 -19.55
N CYS A 137 -30.59 12.90 -20.59
CA CYS A 137 -31.00 14.31 -20.51
C CYS A 137 -32.09 14.59 -19.45
N GLU A 138 -32.84 13.57 -19.03
CA GLU A 138 -33.89 13.65 -18.00
C GLU A 138 -33.37 13.29 -16.60
N ASN A 139 -32.06 13.29 -16.38
CA ASN A 139 -31.40 12.83 -15.15
C ASN A 139 -31.63 11.36 -14.80
N GLY A 140 -32.15 10.57 -15.74
CA GLY A 140 -32.19 9.12 -15.63
C GLY A 140 -30.79 8.52 -15.62
N LEU A 141 -30.55 7.57 -14.71
CA LEU A 141 -29.35 6.73 -14.70
C LEU A 141 -29.67 5.44 -15.47
N GLN A 142 -28.83 5.08 -16.42
CA GLN A 142 -28.95 3.85 -17.19
C GLN A 142 -27.77 2.92 -16.93
N ILE A 143 -28.04 1.62 -16.95
CA ILE A 143 -27.03 0.56 -17.03
C ILE A 143 -27.01 -0.02 -18.45
N CYS A 144 -25.82 -0.08 -19.02
CA CYS A 144 -25.55 -0.78 -20.27
C CYS A 144 -24.88 -2.11 -19.94
N ILE A 145 -25.39 -3.21 -20.51
CA ILE A 145 -24.87 -4.57 -20.34
C ILE A 145 -24.62 -5.14 -21.73
N GLU A 146 -23.39 -5.52 -22.04
CA GLU A 146 -23.03 -6.02 -23.38
C GLU A 146 -21.96 -7.11 -23.38
N SER A 147 -22.07 -8.06 -24.31
CA SER A 147 -21.11 -9.16 -24.50
C SER A 147 -20.00 -8.83 -25.50
N GLY A 148 -20.24 -7.84 -26.38
CA GLY A 148 -19.37 -7.54 -27.52
C GLY A 148 -19.48 -8.54 -28.67
N ASP A 149 -20.45 -9.46 -28.66
CA ASP A 149 -20.70 -10.42 -29.75
C ASP A 149 -22.20 -10.64 -29.94
N ALA A 150 -22.68 -10.41 -31.15
CA ALA A 150 -24.10 -10.54 -31.51
C ALA A 150 -24.69 -11.93 -31.25
N SER A 151 -23.85 -12.97 -31.24
CA SER A 151 -24.24 -14.36 -30.97
C SER A 151 -24.37 -14.67 -29.47
N VAL A 152 -23.77 -13.86 -28.60
CA VAL A 152 -23.85 -14.05 -27.13
C VAL A 152 -24.87 -13.10 -26.57
N GLN A 153 -26.05 -13.65 -26.31
CA GLN A 153 -27.23 -12.92 -25.89
C GLN A 153 -27.69 -13.39 -24.51
N THR A 154 -28.25 -12.46 -23.74
CA THR A 154 -28.91 -12.76 -22.47
C THR A 154 -30.22 -12.00 -22.38
N SER A 155 -31.17 -12.54 -21.62
CA SER A 155 -32.40 -11.86 -21.20
C SER A 155 -32.31 -11.35 -19.77
N GLN A 156 -31.21 -11.59 -19.05
CA GLN A 156 -31.04 -11.13 -17.67
C GLN A 156 -29.57 -10.91 -17.32
N ALA A 157 -29.32 -9.98 -16.41
CA ALA A 157 -28.07 -9.83 -15.69
C ALA A 157 -28.40 -9.42 -14.25
N LEU A 158 -28.25 -10.35 -13.30
CA LEU A 158 -28.71 -10.20 -11.92
C LEU A 158 -27.67 -9.55 -11.00
N GLU A 159 -26.40 -9.57 -11.40
CA GLU A 159 -25.27 -9.03 -10.63
C GLU A 159 -24.46 -7.99 -11.40
N ALA A 160 -25.11 -7.22 -12.28
CA ALA A 160 -24.44 -6.28 -13.17
C ALA A 160 -23.86 -5.06 -12.45
N LEU A 161 -24.43 -4.63 -11.32
CA LEU A 161 -24.02 -3.41 -10.63
C LEU A 161 -23.93 -3.66 -9.12
N PHE A 162 -22.76 -3.45 -8.53
CA PHE A 162 -22.55 -3.52 -7.09
C PHE A 162 -22.78 -2.15 -6.44
N VAL A 163 -23.58 -2.10 -5.37
CA VAL A 163 -23.89 -0.88 -4.62
C VAL A 163 -23.55 -1.05 -3.15
N SER A 164 -22.83 -0.09 -2.60
CA SER A 164 -22.41 -0.06 -1.19
C SER A 164 -22.41 1.37 -0.65
N SER A 165 -22.38 1.53 0.68
CA SER A 165 -22.30 2.85 1.31
C SER A 165 -21.44 2.85 2.58
N GLY A 166 -20.88 4.01 2.92
CA GLY A 166 -20.01 4.16 4.08
C GLY A 166 -19.60 5.60 4.36
N ASP A 167 -19.10 5.88 5.57
CA ASP A 167 -18.80 7.25 6.04
C ASP A 167 -17.43 7.76 5.56
N ASN A 168 -16.57 6.86 5.05
CA ASN A 168 -15.26 7.20 4.51
C ASN A 168 -15.15 6.62 3.09
N PRO A 169 -14.88 7.45 2.07
CA PRO A 169 -14.96 7.02 0.67
C PRO A 169 -13.80 6.08 0.30
N PHE A 170 -12.61 6.26 0.89
CA PHE A 170 -11.46 5.41 0.64
C PHE A 170 -11.65 4.01 1.25
N GLU A 171 -12.13 3.96 2.49
CA GLU A 171 -12.52 2.70 3.14
C GLU A 171 -13.68 2.01 2.42
N LEU A 172 -14.66 2.78 1.92
CA LEU A 172 -15.80 2.26 1.16
C LEU A 172 -15.33 1.55 -0.11
N ILE A 173 -14.47 2.18 -0.91
CA ILE A 173 -13.93 1.57 -2.14
C ILE A 173 -13.12 0.33 -1.78
N LYS A 174 -12.16 0.43 -0.85
CA LYS A 174 -11.33 -0.70 -0.39
C LYS A 174 -12.16 -1.91 0.05
N LYS A 175 -13.15 -1.70 0.93
CA LYS A 175 -14.04 -2.78 1.41
C LYS A 175 -14.87 -3.37 0.28
N SER A 176 -15.38 -2.53 -0.62
CA SER A 176 -16.18 -2.98 -1.77
C SER A 176 -15.38 -3.88 -2.71
N ILE A 177 -14.13 -3.50 -3.02
CA ILE A 177 -13.22 -4.30 -3.84
C ILE A 177 -12.90 -5.64 -3.17
N LYS A 178 -12.68 -5.66 -1.84
CA LYS A 178 -12.48 -6.92 -1.08
C LYS A 178 -13.72 -7.81 -1.01
N ILE A 179 -14.92 -7.24 -1.01
CA ILE A 179 -16.17 -8.02 -1.09
C ILE A 179 -16.28 -8.65 -2.49
N LEU A 180 -16.04 -7.86 -3.53
CA LEU A 180 -16.07 -8.32 -4.91
C LEU A 180 -14.99 -9.37 -5.22
N GLU A 181 -13.78 -9.23 -4.68
CA GLU A 181 -12.70 -10.25 -4.75
C GLU A 181 -13.22 -11.61 -4.27
N LYS A 182 -13.84 -11.64 -3.07
CA LYS A 182 -14.37 -12.87 -2.48
C LYS A 182 -15.59 -13.43 -3.22
N HIS A 183 -16.45 -12.54 -3.74
CA HIS A 183 -17.70 -12.93 -4.38
C HIS A 183 -17.48 -13.41 -5.82
N LYS A 184 -16.67 -12.69 -6.61
CA LYS A 184 -16.43 -13.00 -8.02
C LYS A 184 -15.28 -13.98 -8.22
N GLY A 185 -14.25 -13.95 -7.36
CA GLY A 185 -13.08 -14.85 -7.45
C GLY A 185 -12.22 -14.67 -8.72
N THR A 186 -12.47 -13.63 -9.50
CA THR A 186 -11.80 -13.33 -10.78
C THR A 186 -10.55 -12.48 -10.60
N PHE A 187 -10.44 -11.75 -9.48
CA PHE A 187 -9.34 -10.85 -9.18
C PHE A 187 -8.91 -10.95 -7.71
N CYS A 188 -7.74 -10.39 -7.40
CA CYS A 188 -7.25 -10.18 -6.04
C CYS A 188 -7.09 -8.68 -5.76
N HIS A 189 -7.36 -8.28 -4.52
CA HIS A 189 -7.06 -6.96 -4.02
C HIS A 189 -5.53 -6.73 -3.99
N VAL A 190 -5.06 -5.50 -4.21
CA VAL A 190 -3.62 -5.19 -4.33
C VAL A 190 -2.78 -5.64 -3.13
N GLU A 191 -3.34 -5.57 -1.91
CA GLU A 191 -2.69 -6.02 -0.67
C GLU A 191 -2.38 -7.53 -0.64
N ASN A 192 -3.11 -8.33 -1.42
CA ASN A 192 -2.89 -9.78 -1.52
C ASN A 192 -1.88 -10.13 -2.63
N LYS A 193 -1.29 -9.13 -3.29
CA LYS A 193 -0.35 -9.32 -4.39
C LYS A 193 1.07 -9.00 -3.99
N LYS A 194 2.01 -9.62 -4.71
CA LYS A 194 3.42 -9.26 -4.60
C LYS A 194 3.68 -7.96 -5.35
N ILE A 195 4.04 -6.92 -4.61
CA ILE A 195 4.47 -5.64 -5.18
C ILE A 195 5.84 -5.84 -5.88
N PRO A 196 5.99 -5.47 -7.17
CA PRO A 196 7.24 -5.64 -7.90
C PRO A 196 8.37 -4.79 -7.31
N SER A 197 9.55 -5.38 -7.18
CA SER A 197 10.70 -4.73 -6.55
C SER A 197 11.29 -3.59 -7.37
N HIS A 198 11.03 -3.51 -8.68
CA HIS A 198 11.49 -2.42 -9.54
C HIS A 198 10.90 -1.07 -9.12
N LEU A 199 9.73 -1.05 -8.46
CA LEU A 199 9.04 0.18 -8.05
C LEU A 199 9.83 1.03 -7.06
N ASP A 200 10.77 0.44 -6.31
CA ASP A 200 11.60 1.16 -5.33
C ASP A 200 12.87 1.77 -5.95
N TRP A 201 13.04 1.64 -7.27
CA TRP A 201 14.21 2.06 -8.00
C TRP A 201 13.88 3.09 -9.06
N PHE A 202 14.75 4.08 -9.21
CA PHE A 202 14.66 5.05 -10.29
C PHE A 202 14.85 4.37 -11.64
N GLY A 203 13.94 4.66 -12.57
CA GLY A 203 13.94 4.07 -13.90
C GLY A 203 14.20 5.04 -15.04
N TRP A 204 14.47 4.49 -16.21
CA TRP A 204 14.50 5.20 -17.49
C TRP A 204 13.75 4.37 -18.55
N CYS A 205 12.86 5.01 -19.31
CA CYS A 205 12.15 4.43 -20.43
C CYS A 205 12.64 5.05 -21.74
N THR A 206 12.92 4.25 -22.75
CA THR A 206 13.51 4.73 -24.00
C THR A 206 12.50 5.39 -24.96
N TRP A 207 11.20 5.43 -24.63
CA TRP A 207 10.13 5.86 -25.52
C TRP A 207 10.29 7.31 -26.02
N ASP A 208 10.17 8.35 -25.19
CA ASP A 208 10.33 9.73 -25.71
C ASP A 208 11.77 10.07 -26.13
N ALA A 209 12.74 9.31 -25.62
CA ALA A 209 14.14 9.48 -25.97
C ALA A 209 14.37 9.16 -27.46
N PHE A 210 13.78 8.08 -27.97
CA PHE A 210 14.08 7.56 -29.32
C PHE A 210 12.85 7.19 -30.16
N TYR A 211 11.69 7.03 -29.55
CA TYR A 211 10.51 6.34 -30.08
C TYR A 211 10.96 5.01 -30.71
N THR A 212 10.42 4.66 -31.87
CA THR A 212 10.77 3.44 -32.60
C THR A 212 12.23 3.38 -33.10
N LYS A 213 13.02 4.45 -32.93
CA LYS A 213 14.43 4.52 -33.35
C LYS A 213 15.42 4.06 -32.28
N VAL A 214 14.96 3.52 -31.14
CA VAL A 214 15.84 3.01 -30.07
C VAL A 214 16.92 2.06 -30.59
N HIS A 215 18.17 2.22 -30.12
CA HIS A 215 19.31 1.39 -30.51
C HIS A 215 20.35 1.30 -29.37
N PRO A 216 21.22 0.27 -29.37
CA PRO A 216 22.20 0.03 -28.31
C PRO A 216 23.06 1.24 -27.91
N GLN A 217 23.63 1.95 -28.90
CA GLN A 217 24.50 3.11 -28.63
C GLN A 217 23.76 4.25 -27.92
N GLY A 218 22.53 4.54 -28.31
CA GLY A 218 21.73 5.59 -27.67
C GLY A 218 21.39 5.24 -26.22
N ILE A 219 21.11 3.96 -25.95
CA ILE A 219 20.89 3.47 -24.58
C ILE A 219 22.16 3.62 -23.74
N GLU A 220 23.32 3.24 -24.26
CA GLU A 220 24.60 3.40 -23.55
C GLU A 220 24.92 4.87 -23.26
N GLU A 221 24.72 5.75 -24.24
CA GLU A 221 24.92 7.20 -24.07
C GLU A 221 24.02 7.77 -22.98
N GLY A 222 22.74 7.36 -22.96
CA GLY A 222 21.79 7.76 -21.93
C GLY A 222 22.22 7.29 -20.53
N LEU A 223 22.46 5.99 -20.36
CA LEU A 223 22.91 5.42 -19.08
C LEU A 223 24.21 6.06 -18.58
N LYS A 224 25.17 6.29 -19.48
CA LYS A 224 26.41 6.99 -19.16
C LYS A 224 26.14 8.42 -18.68
N SER A 225 25.30 9.17 -19.38
CA SER A 225 25.00 10.56 -19.02
C SER A 225 24.28 10.69 -17.66
N PHE A 226 23.40 9.74 -17.32
CA PHE A 226 22.79 9.66 -15.98
C PHE A 226 23.82 9.38 -14.88
N ASN A 227 24.72 8.43 -15.13
CA ASN A 227 25.77 8.06 -14.18
C ASN A 227 26.73 9.22 -13.91
N GLU A 228 27.12 9.96 -14.96
CA GLU A 228 27.95 11.17 -14.85
C GLU A 228 27.25 12.29 -14.06
N GLY A 229 25.91 12.38 -14.11
CA GLY A 229 25.13 13.34 -13.33
C GLY A 229 24.86 12.95 -11.87
N GLY A 230 25.22 11.72 -11.48
CA GLY A 230 25.04 11.18 -10.13
C GLY A 230 23.62 10.69 -9.82
N CYS A 231 22.81 10.41 -10.84
CA CYS A 231 21.47 9.84 -10.70
C CYS A 231 21.34 8.63 -11.62
N SER A 232 21.93 7.50 -11.25
CA SER A 232 22.00 6.31 -12.10
C SER A 232 20.70 5.49 -12.00
N PRO A 233 19.95 5.28 -13.11
CA PRO A 233 18.82 4.36 -13.13
C PRO A 233 19.25 2.97 -12.69
N LYS A 234 18.36 2.28 -11.97
CA LYS A 234 18.49 0.84 -11.66
C LYS A 234 17.41 0.01 -12.35
N PHE A 235 16.49 0.67 -13.03
CA PHE A 235 15.46 0.08 -13.86
C PHE A 235 15.52 0.69 -15.27
N LEU A 236 15.47 -0.13 -16.31
CA LEU A 236 15.43 0.31 -17.71
C LEU A 236 14.25 -0.35 -18.41
N VAL A 237 13.46 0.41 -19.16
CA VAL A 237 12.49 -0.12 -20.13
C VAL A 237 13.03 0.16 -21.53
N ILE A 238 13.39 -0.89 -22.26
CA ILE A 238 13.62 -0.84 -23.70
C ILE A 238 12.24 -0.88 -24.37
N ASP A 239 11.71 0.30 -24.63
CA ASP A 239 10.39 0.52 -25.20
C ASP A 239 10.36 0.22 -26.71
N ASP A 240 9.22 0.47 -27.36
CA ASP A 240 8.94 0.08 -28.74
C ASP A 240 10.05 0.52 -29.73
N GLY A 241 10.35 -0.38 -30.67
CA GLY A 241 11.35 -0.22 -31.72
C GLY A 241 12.45 -1.28 -31.69
N TRP A 242 12.54 -2.16 -30.69
CA TRP A 242 13.57 -3.21 -30.63
C TRP A 242 13.19 -4.50 -31.40
N GLN A 243 11.89 -4.79 -31.53
CA GLN A 243 11.36 -6.00 -32.20
C GLN A 243 11.60 -5.98 -33.71
N HIS A 244 11.67 -7.16 -34.33
CA HIS A 244 11.72 -7.29 -35.79
C HIS A 244 10.33 -7.21 -36.41
N THR A 245 10.05 -6.09 -37.07
CA THR A 245 8.71 -5.76 -37.58
C THR A 245 8.74 -5.30 -39.04
N THR A 246 7.57 -5.28 -39.67
CA THR A 246 7.38 -4.72 -41.01
C THR A 246 6.05 -4.00 -41.12
N ASN A 247 6.01 -2.96 -41.94
CA ASN A 247 4.78 -2.25 -42.27
C ASN A 247 4.47 -2.45 -43.76
N GLU A 248 3.58 -3.38 -44.06
CA GLU A 248 3.19 -3.75 -45.43
C GLU A 248 2.46 -2.61 -46.18
N PHE A 249 2.11 -1.53 -45.48
CA PHE A 249 1.38 -0.38 -46.00
C PHE A 249 2.26 0.86 -46.19
N CYS A 250 3.52 0.81 -45.76
CA CYS A 250 4.52 1.83 -46.04
C CYS A 250 5.46 1.35 -47.15
N LYS A 251 5.37 1.95 -48.33
CA LYS A 251 6.28 1.67 -49.45
C LYS A 251 7.35 2.74 -49.56
N GLU A 252 8.55 2.32 -49.93
CA GLU A 252 9.67 3.23 -50.14
C GLU A 252 9.36 4.22 -51.27
N GLY A 253 9.55 5.52 -51.00
CA GLY A 253 9.26 6.60 -51.95
C GLY A 253 7.81 7.10 -51.96
N GLU A 254 6.89 6.45 -51.24
CA GLU A 254 5.51 6.93 -51.07
C GLU A 254 5.39 7.82 -49.81
N PRO A 255 4.48 8.82 -49.82
CA PRO A 255 4.23 9.63 -48.63
C PRO A 255 3.67 8.77 -47.50
N HIS A 256 4.12 9.05 -46.28
CA HIS A 256 3.63 8.36 -45.09
C HIS A 256 2.13 8.62 -44.90
N ILE A 257 1.35 7.54 -44.83
CA ILE A 257 -0.07 7.59 -44.53
C ILE A 257 -0.21 7.53 -43.01
N GLU A 258 -0.71 8.60 -42.42
CA GLU A 258 -0.95 8.68 -40.97
C GLU A 258 -1.84 7.52 -40.48
N GLY A 259 -1.49 6.97 -39.33
CA GLY A 259 -2.17 5.84 -38.72
C GLY A 259 -1.60 4.48 -39.16
N THR A 260 -0.95 4.38 -40.32
CA THR A 260 -0.40 3.09 -40.78
C THR A 260 0.68 2.53 -39.86
N GLN A 261 1.34 3.36 -39.03
CA GLN A 261 2.29 2.89 -38.02
C GLN A 261 1.66 1.83 -37.08
N PHE A 262 0.38 1.96 -36.75
CA PHE A 262 -0.34 1.01 -35.90
C PHE A 262 -0.66 -0.30 -36.63
N ALA A 263 -0.58 -0.35 -37.96
CA ALA A 263 -0.78 -1.57 -38.75
C ALA A 263 0.51 -2.38 -38.95
N THR A 264 1.62 -1.97 -38.34
CA THR A 264 2.91 -2.67 -38.38
C THR A 264 2.80 -4.05 -37.71
N ARG A 265 3.44 -5.08 -38.27
CA ARG A 265 3.32 -6.47 -37.83
C ARG A 265 4.63 -7.06 -37.36
N LEU A 266 4.55 -7.98 -36.39
CA LEU A 266 5.67 -8.76 -35.90
C LEU A 266 6.11 -9.78 -36.95
N VAL A 267 7.38 -9.72 -37.33
CA VAL A 267 7.99 -10.65 -38.30
C VAL A 267 8.73 -11.77 -37.58
N ASP A 268 9.37 -11.46 -36.45
CA ASP A 268 10.12 -12.41 -35.62
C ASP A 268 10.03 -11.99 -34.15
N ILE A 269 10.00 -12.95 -33.22
CA ILE A 269 10.07 -12.70 -31.77
C ILE A 269 11.44 -12.18 -31.35
N LYS A 270 12.47 -12.42 -32.17
CA LYS A 270 13.83 -11.97 -31.94
C LYS A 270 14.03 -10.48 -32.25
N GLU A 271 15.10 -9.93 -31.70
CA GLU A 271 15.50 -8.55 -31.91
C GLU A 271 15.76 -8.20 -33.39
N ASN A 272 15.55 -6.95 -33.76
CA ASN A 272 15.85 -6.46 -35.10
C ASN A 272 17.35 -6.18 -35.33
N GLY A 273 17.69 -5.77 -36.55
CA GLY A 273 19.08 -5.54 -36.95
C GLY A 273 19.82 -4.45 -36.15
N LYS A 274 19.10 -3.55 -35.45
CA LYS A 274 19.74 -2.50 -34.62
C LYS A 274 20.48 -3.08 -33.42
N PHE A 275 20.07 -4.25 -32.95
CA PHE A 275 20.64 -4.95 -31.80
C PHE A 275 21.57 -6.09 -32.22
N LYS A 276 21.91 -6.21 -33.52
CA LYS A 276 22.82 -7.22 -34.06
C LYS A 276 24.12 -6.59 -34.53
N SER A 277 25.23 -7.33 -34.46
CA SER A 277 26.59 -6.87 -34.81
C SER A 277 26.77 -6.35 -36.25
N SER A 278 25.83 -6.62 -37.16
CA SER A 278 25.82 -6.04 -38.51
C SER A 278 25.24 -4.61 -38.58
N GLY A 279 24.66 -4.10 -37.49
CA GLY A 279 24.00 -2.79 -37.43
C GLY A 279 24.32 -1.93 -36.21
N SER A 280 25.18 -2.39 -35.29
CA SER A 280 25.56 -1.65 -34.07
C SER A 280 27.06 -1.28 -34.09
N GLY A 281 27.41 -0.03 -33.78
CA GLY A 281 28.80 0.42 -33.63
C GLY A 281 29.46 -0.04 -32.31
N ASN A 282 28.79 -0.93 -31.57
CA ASN A 282 28.97 -1.20 -30.15
C ASN A 282 29.80 -2.46 -29.85
N GLY A 283 30.06 -3.30 -30.86
CA GLY A 283 30.73 -4.58 -30.70
C GLY A 283 29.87 -5.71 -30.13
N CYS A 284 28.67 -5.45 -29.60
CA CYS A 284 27.73 -6.49 -29.13
C CYS A 284 27.07 -7.21 -30.32
N THR A 285 26.94 -8.53 -30.21
CA THR A 285 26.46 -9.41 -31.28
C THR A 285 24.95 -9.59 -31.31
N ASP A 286 24.29 -9.54 -30.15
CA ASP A 286 22.84 -9.73 -29.98
C ASP A 286 22.29 -8.99 -28.74
N LEU A 287 20.98 -9.13 -28.50
CA LEU A 287 20.31 -8.51 -27.35
C LEU A 287 20.79 -9.07 -26.00
N HIS A 288 21.18 -10.36 -25.92
CA HIS A 288 21.65 -10.99 -24.70
C HIS A 288 22.97 -10.37 -24.23
N GLU A 289 23.95 -10.32 -25.12
CA GLU A 289 25.25 -9.71 -24.83
C GLU A 289 25.09 -8.25 -24.45
N PHE A 290 24.25 -7.50 -25.18
CA PHE A 290 23.98 -6.11 -24.90
C PHE A 290 23.40 -5.88 -23.49
N ILE A 291 22.36 -6.63 -23.11
CA ILE A 291 21.73 -6.53 -21.79
C ILE A 291 22.74 -6.89 -20.69
N GLY A 292 23.53 -7.95 -20.89
CA GLY A 292 24.60 -8.34 -19.96
C GLY A 292 25.59 -7.21 -19.72
N VAL A 293 26.10 -6.59 -20.80
CA VAL A 293 27.04 -5.47 -20.73
C VAL A 293 26.46 -4.27 -19.98
N ILE A 294 25.23 -3.83 -20.29
CA ILE A 294 24.67 -2.64 -19.62
C ILE A 294 24.33 -2.90 -18.14
N LYS A 295 23.92 -4.13 -17.79
CA LYS A 295 23.68 -4.53 -16.40
C LYS A 295 24.97 -4.48 -15.59
N GLU A 296 26.04 -5.07 -16.10
CA GLU A 296 27.35 -5.08 -15.44
C GLU A 296 27.95 -3.68 -15.34
N LYS A 297 27.99 -2.95 -16.46
CA LYS A 297 28.67 -1.65 -16.58
C LYS A 297 27.97 -0.52 -15.82
N TYR A 298 26.64 -0.50 -15.78
CA TYR A 298 25.86 0.58 -15.16
C TYR A 298 25.14 0.16 -13.86
N GLY A 299 25.26 -1.11 -13.47
CA GLY A 299 24.64 -1.65 -12.26
C GLY A 299 23.12 -1.62 -12.31
N LEU A 300 22.52 -1.88 -13.47
CA LEU A 300 21.06 -2.02 -13.61
C LEU A 300 20.60 -3.28 -12.87
N LYS A 301 19.50 -3.15 -12.12
CA LYS A 301 18.86 -4.27 -11.41
C LYS A 301 17.78 -4.92 -12.26
N PHE A 302 17.08 -4.11 -13.06
CA PHE A 302 15.95 -4.55 -13.87
C PHE A 302 16.06 -3.97 -15.27
N VAL A 303 15.93 -4.82 -16.28
CA VAL A 303 15.76 -4.45 -17.69
C VAL A 303 14.49 -5.09 -18.19
N TYR A 304 13.51 -4.26 -18.55
CA TYR A 304 12.26 -4.70 -19.15
C TYR A 304 12.25 -4.38 -20.65
N THR A 305 11.50 -5.17 -21.41
CA THR A 305 11.23 -4.90 -22.83
C THR A 305 9.74 -4.68 -23.06
N TRP A 306 9.42 -3.82 -24.01
CA TRP A 306 8.05 -3.56 -24.43
C TRP A 306 7.59 -4.57 -25.49
N HIS A 307 6.32 -4.97 -25.46
CA HIS A 307 5.63 -5.55 -26.62
C HIS A 307 4.13 -5.27 -26.53
N ALA A 308 3.43 -5.25 -27.68
CA ALA A 308 1.97 -5.26 -27.67
C ALA A 308 1.45 -6.66 -27.32
N LEU A 309 0.22 -6.75 -26.83
CA LEU A 309 -0.41 -8.03 -26.51
C LEU A 309 -0.44 -8.95 -27.74
N ALA A 310 -0.91 -8.48 -28.89
CA ALA A 310 -0.94 -9.28 -30.13
C ALA A 310 0.45 -9.53 -30.77
N GLY A 311 1.54 -9.34 -30.03
CA GLY A 311 2.93 -9.44 -30.50
C GLY A 311 3.49 -8.11 -30.98
N TYR A 312 2.73 -7.37 -31.80
CA TYR A 312 2.96 -5.97 -32.15
C TYR A 312 1.61 -5.30 -32.46
N TRP A 313 1.58 -3.99 -32.71
CA TRP A 313 0.33 -3.23 -32.92
C TRP A 313 -0.64 -3.90 -33.92
N GLY A 314 -0.19 -4.25 -35.12
CA GLY A 314 -0.95 -4.93 -36.16
C GLY A 314 -0.94 -6.46 -36.07
N GLY A 315 -0.47 -7.02 -34.96
CA GLY A 315 -0.37 -8.47 -34.73
C GLY A 315 0.85 -9.13 -35.38
N LEU A 316 0.77 -10.45 -35.58
CA LEU A 316 1.79 -11.27 -36.25
C LEU A 316 1.65 -11.18 -37.78
N LEU A 317 2.76 -11.17 -38.50
CA LEU A 317 2.77 -11.22 -39.96
C LEU A 317 2.46 -12.64 -40.47
N PRO A 318 1.35 -12.89 -41.21
CA PRO A 318 1.02 -14.24 -41.66
C PRO A 318 1.96 -14.85 -42.70
N SER A 319 2.59 -14.01 -43.50
CA SER A 319 3.56 -14.43 -44.52
C SER A 319 4.94 -14.75 -43.93
N SER A 320 5.21 -14.40 -42.66
CA SER A 320 6.49 -14.68 -42.02
C SER A 320 6.72 -16.19 -41.87
N LYS A 321 7.93 -16.64 -42.24
CA LYS A 321 8.33 -18.04 -42.10
C LYS A 321 8.42 -18.46 -40.62
N THR A 322 8.85 -17.57 -39.74
CA THR A 322 9.04 -17.85 -38.31
C THR A 322 7.72 -17.78 -37.55
N MET A 323 6.81 -16.86 -37.93
CA MET A 323 5.50 -16.74 -37.28
C MET A 323 4.47 -17.78 -37.75
N ARG A 324 4.68 -18.41 -38.92
CA ARG A 324 3.74 -19.39 -39.51
C ARG A 324 3.34 -20.51 -38.56
N LYS A 325 4.23 -20.94 -37.67
CA LYS A 325 3.94 -22.02 -36.71
C LYS A 325 2.80 -21.68 -35.74
N TYR A 326 2.60 -20.39 -35.43
CA TYR A 326 1.48 -19.92 -34.62
C TYR A 326 0.17 -19.77 -35.40
N ASN A 327 0.20 -20.05 -36.71
CA ASN A 327 -0.95 -19.96 -37.62
C ASN A 327 -1.71 -18.62 -37.54
N PRO A 328 -1.02 -17.46 -37.62
CA PRO A 328 -1.68 -16.17 -37.48
C PRO A 328 -2.69 -15.90 -38.60
N LYS A 329 -3.85 -15.35 -38.25
CA LYS A 329 -4.92 -14.99 -39.19
C LYS A 329 -5.29 -13.52 -39.05
N ILE A 330 -5.51 -12.86 -40.18
CA ILE A 330 -5.99 -11.48 -40.15
C ILE A 330 -7.44 -11.46 -39.68
N ALA A 331 -7.68 -10.75 -38.57
CA ALA A 331 -9.00 -10.42 -38.05
C ALA A 331 -9.17 -8.90 -38.03
N TYR A 332 -10.40 -8.44 -38.15
CA TYR A 332 -10.73 -7.03 -38.17
C TYR A 332 -11.47 -6.69 -36.87
N PRO A 333 -10.93 -5.78 -36.04
CA PRO A 333 -11.59 -5.25 -34.87
C PRO A 333 -13.02 -4.80 -35.15
N ILE A 334 -13.94 -5.11 -34.25
CA ILE A 334 -15.32 -4.63 -34.23
C ILE A 334 -15.53 -3.93 -32.89
N GLN A 335 -15.68 -2.61 -32.91
CA GLN A 335 -15.92 -1.82 -31.70
C GLN A 335 -17.41 -1.82 -31.33
N SER A 336 -17.72 -1.99 -30.04
CA SER A 336 -19.09 -1.90 -29.53
C SER A 336 -19.60 -0.45 -29.56
N PRO A 337 -20.92 -0.21 -29.51
CA PRO A 337 -21.48 1.13 -29.35
C PRO A 337 -20.93 1.87 -28.13
N GLY A 338 -20.59 1.18 -27.05
CA GLY A 338 -19.92 1.78 -25.89
C GLY A 338 -18.52 2.31 -26.23
N ASN A 339 -17.71 1.51 -26.94
CA ASN A 339 -16.35 1.91 -27.32
C ASN A 339 -16.30 3.12 -28.27
N ILE A 340 -17.26 3.25 -29.18
CA ILE A 340 -17.36 4.40 -30.10
C ILE A 340 -18.24 5.53 -29.58
N GLY A 341 -18.83 5.38 -28.39
CA GLY A 341 -19.77 6.36 -27.81
C GLY A 341 -19.09 7.63 -27.29
N ASN A 342 -17.78 7.57 -27.03
CA ASN A 342 -16.94 8.67 -26.57
C ASN A 342 -15.94 9.09 -27.68
N LEU A 343 -14.64 9.22 -27.39
CA LEU A 343 -13.64 9.58 -28.40
C LEU A 343 -13.09 8.34 -29.12
N ARG A 344 -13.09 8.38 -30.45
CA ARG A 344 -12.35 7.42 -31.29
C ARG A 344 -10.86 7.69 -31.22
N ASP A 345 -10.09 6.63 -31.43
CA ASP A 345 -8.62 6.68 -31.42
C ASP A 345 -8.07 6.22 -32.78
N ILE A 346 -7.10 6.97 -33.30
CA ILE A 346 -6.51 6.69 -34.62
C ILE A 346 -5.84 5.32 -34.69
N ALA A 347 -5.34 4.79 -33.57
CA ALA A 347 -4.81 3.44 -33.52
C ALA A 347 -5.91 2.42 -33.83
N MET A 348 -7.08 2.55 -33.21
CA MET A 348 -8.21 1.65 -33.49
C MET A 348 -8.73 1.80 -34.92
N ASP A 349 -8.86 3.03 -35.41
CA ASP A 349 -9.30 3.28 -36.80
C ASP A 349 -8.35 2.62 -37.81
N SER A 350 -7.04 2.63 -37.52
CA SER A 350 -6.03 1.95 -38.32
C SER A 350 -6.18 0.42 -38.25
N LEU A 351 -6.33 -0.14 -37.04
CA LEU A 351 -6.46 -1.59 -36.87
C LEU A 351 -7.75 -2.15 -37.49
N GLU A 352 -8.87 -1.41 -37.42
CA GLU A 352 -10.12 -1.73 -38.12
C GLU A 352 -9.95 -1.76 -39.64
N LYS A 353 -9.17 -0.84 -40.19
CA LYS A 353 -8.96 -0.72 -41.63
C LYS A 353 -7.98 -1.78 -42.17
N TYR A 354 -6.88 -1.99 -41.48
CA TYR A 354 -5.75 -2.77 -41.96
C TYR A 354 -5.70 -4.20 -41.40
N GLY A 355 -6.47 -4.48 -40.35
CA GLY A 355 -6.58 -5.79 -39.72
C GLY A 355 -5.39 -6.15 -38.83
N VAL A 356 -5.64 -7.04 -37.88
CA VAL A 356 -4.68 -7.54 -36.89
C VAL A 356 -4.39 -9.01 -37.14
N GLY A 357 -3.10 -9.38 -37.20
CA GLY A 357 -2.69 -10.77 -37.28
C GLY A 357 -2.79 -11.48 -35.94
N ILE A 358 -3.93 -12.11 -35.68
CA ILE A 358 -4.23 -12.79 -34.42
C ILE A 358 -3.63 -14.19 -34.40
N ILE A 359 -2.99 -14.52 -33.29
CA ILE A 359 -2.44 -15.85 -33.00
C ILE A 359 -3.59 -16.85 -32.95
N ASP A 360 -3.44 -18.03 -33.59
CA ASP A 360 -4.44 -19.07 -33.46
C ASP A 360 -4.57 -19.46 -31.98
N PRO A 361 -5.78 -19.48 -31.39
CA PRO A 361 -5.95 -19.73 -29.96
C PRO A 361 -5.32 -21.03 -29.46
N LYS A 362 -5.15 -22.03 -30.34
CA LYS A 362 -4.47 -23.30 -29.99
C LYS A 362 -2.95 -23.15 -29.80
N ASN A 363 -2.35 -22.12 -30.36
CA ASN A 363 -0.90 -21.89 -30.39
C ASN A 363 -0.46 -20.73 -29.49
N ILE A 364 -1.39 -20.12 -28.75
CA ILE A 364 -1.08 -18.93 -27.94
C ILE A 364 -0.08 -19.25 -26.82
N PHE A 365 -0.10 -20.46 -26.22
CA PHE A 365 0.93 -20.89 -25.25
C PHE A 365 2.29 -20.99 -25.86
N GLU A 366 2.36 -21.61 -27.02
CA GLU A 366 3.62 -21.75 -27.72
C GLU A 366 4.20 -20.36 -28.02
N PHE A 367 3.37 -19.41 -28.51
CA PHE A 367 3.83 -18.06 -28.79
C PHE A 367 4.44 -17.34 -27.59
N TYR A 368 3.73 -17.28 -26.46
CA TYR A 368 4.25 -16.55 -25.29
C TYR A 368 5.34 -17.30 -24.55
N ASN A 369 5.32 -18.65 -24.54
CA ASN A 369 6.43 -19.42 -24.02
C ASN A 369 7.68 -19.13 -24.85
N ASP A 370 7.61 -19.19 -26.18
CA ASP A 370 8.77 -18.89 -27.03
C ASP A 370 9.25 -17.45 -26.87
N LEU A 371 8.33 -16.48 -26.87
CA LEU A 371 8.67 -15.05 -26.72
C LEU A 371 9.35 -14.78 -25.37
N HIS A 372 8.73 -15.22 -24.27
CA HIS A 372 9.24 -14.95 -22.93
C HIS A 372 10.47 -15.82 -22.59
N GLU A 373 10.57 -17.05 -23.10
CA GLU A 373 11.78 -17.87 -22.99
C GLU A 373 12.95 -17.20 -23.71
N TYR A 374 12.72 -16.68 -24.93
CA TYR A 374 13.73 -15.90 -25.64
C TYR A 374 14.14 -14.65 -24.85
N LEU A 375 13.20 -13.82 -24.39
CA LEU A 375 13.50 -12.62 -23.62
C LEU A 375 14.23 -12.93 -22.31
N SER A 376 13.78 -13.95 -21.58
CA SER A 376 14.45 -14.42 -20.37
C SER A 376 15.86 -14.93 -20.67
N SER A 377 16.06 -15.63 -21.79
CA SER A 377 17.38 -16.07 -22.24
C SER A 377 18.30 -14.90 -22.54
N CYS A 378 17.77 -13.75 -22.99
CA CYS A 378 18.50 -12.49 -23.17
C CYS A 378 18.80 -11.76 -21.84
N GLY A 379 18.32 -12.28 -20.71
CA GLY A 379 18.49 -11.65 -19.41
C GLY A 379 17.51 -10.50 -19.15
N VAL A 380 16.37 -10.45 -19.84
CA VAL A 380 15.26 -9.53 -19.52
C VAL A 380 14.58 -9.97 -18.22
N ASP A 381 14.28 -9.03 -17.33
CA ASP A 381 13.70 -9.30 -16.00
C ASP A 381 12.17 -9.15 -15.94
N GLY A 382 11.56 -8.57 -16.97
CA GLY A 382 10.12 -8.33 -17.05
C GLY A 382 9.72 -7.65 -18.35
N VAL A 383 8.42 -7.43 -18.54
CA VAL A 383 7.89 -6.83 -19.78
C VAL A 383 6.89 -5.71 -19.49
N LYS A 384 6.83 -4.73 -20.39
CA LYS A 384 5.74 -3.76 -20.49
C LYS A 384 4.81 -4.21 -21.62
N VAL A 385 3.57 -4.56 -21.31
CA VAL A 385 2.61 -5.10 -22.28
C VAL A 385 1.56 -4.04 -22.62
N ASP A 386 1.53 -3.59 -23.87
CA ASP A 386 0.57 -2.58 -24.34
C ASP A 386 -0.54 -3.15 -25.23
N VAL A 387 -1.49 -2.28 -25.58
CA VAL A 387 -2.56 -2.57 -26.55
C VAL A 387 -3.48 -3.72 -26.07
N GLN A 388 -3.68 -3.84 -24.75
CA GLN A 388 -4.40 -4.97 -24.17
C GLN A 388 -5.89 -4.98 -24.51
N ASN A 389 -6.54 -3.81 -24.49
CA ASN A 389 -7.99 -3.71 -24.73
C ASN A 389 -8.39 -4.05 -26.17
N LEU A 390 -7.43 -4.22 -27.07
CA LEU A 390 -7.68 -4.68 -28.42
C LEU A 390 -8.51 -5.98 -28.45
N LEU A 391 -8.30 -6.88 -27.47
CA LEU A 391 -9.05 -8.14 -27.40
C LEU A 391 -10.56 -7.94 -27.29
N GLU A 392 -10.99 -6.86 -26.64
CA GLU A 392 -12.41 -6.54 -26.50
C GLU A 392 -13.10 -6.44 -27.86
N THR A 393 -12.35 -5.98 -28.87
CA THR A 393 -12.84 -5.74 -30.24
C THR A 393 -12.69 -6.94 -31.16
N LEU A 394 -11.97 -7.98 -30.71
CA LEU A 394 -11.71 -9.20 -31.47
C LEU A 394 -12.53 -10.39 -30.95
N GLY A 395 -13.52 -10.10 -30.09
CA GLY A 395 -14.44 -11.04 -29.45
C GLY A 395 -15.46 -11.71 -30.37
N SER A 396 -15.77 -11.07 -31.50
CA SER A 396 -16.89 -11.48 -32.36
C SER A 396 -16.66 -12.85 -32.99
N GLY A 397 -17.61 -13.77 -32.79
CA GLY A 397 -17.56 -15.14 -33.31
C GLY A 397 -16.83 -16.14 -32.39
N TYR A 398 -16.32 -15.67 -31.25
CA TYR A 398 -15.65 -16.48 -30.24
C TYR A 398 -16.36 -16.44 -28.89
N GLY A 399 -17.58 -15.89 -28.85
CA GLY A 399 -18.43 -15.82 -27.66
C GLY A 399 -18.39 -14.47 -26.93
N GLY A 400 -18.00 -13.39 -27.60
CA GLY A 400 -17.83 -12.07 -26.97
C GLY A 400 -16.39 -11.72 -26.66
N GLY A 401 -16.15 -10.44 -26.37
CA GLY A 401 -14.85 -9.96 -25.91
C GLY A 401 -14.37 -10.78 -24.71
N PHE A 402 -15.28 -11.12 -23.79
CA PHE A 402 -14.97 -11.90 -22.61
C PHE A 402 -14.74 -13.41 -22.87
N ALA A 403 -15.37 -14.03 -23.88
CA ALA A 403 -15.11 -15.44 -24.19
C ALA A 403 -13.87 -15.63 -25.07
N SER A 404 -13.55 -14.70 -25.97
CA SER A 404 -12.21 -14.59 -26.57
C SER A 404 -11.15 -14.42 -25.50
N CYS A 405 -11.42 -13.54 -24.52
CA CYS A 405 -10.60 -13.46 -23.32
C CYS A 405 -10.61 -14.77 -22.54
N LYS A 406 -11.66 -15.62 -22.54
CA LYS A 406 -11.67 -16.96 -21.89
C LYS A 406 -10.85 -18.04 -22.59
N VAL A 407 -10.92 -18.10 -23.92
CA VAL A 407 -10.08 -19.01 -24.72
C VAL A 407 -8.60 -18.58 -24.64
N MET A 408 -8.35 -17.28 -24.46
CA MET A 408 -7.05 -16.77 -24.05
C MET A 408 -6.84 -16.82 -22.52
N ASN A 409 -7.87 -16.93 -21.67
CA ASN A 409 -7.79 -16.77 -20.19
C ASN A 409 -7.14 -17.97 -19.53
N SER A 410 -7.15 -19.13 -20.17
CA SER A 410 -6.44 -20.27 -19.59
C SER A 410 -4.95 -19.94 -19.39
N TYR A 411 -4.43 -18.86 -20.01
CA TYR A 411 -3.00 -18.55 -19.96
C TYR A 411 -2.57 -17.11 -20.34
N LEU A 412 -3.50 -16.20 -20.70
CA LEU A 412 -3.27 -14.81 -21.12
C LEU A 412 -4.43 -13.84 -20.83
N ILE A 413 -4.78 -13.77 -19.55
CA ILE A 413 -4.55 -12.56 -18.74
C ILE A 413 -4.86 -11.18 -19.35
N VAL A 414 -6.00 -10.99 -20.03
CA VAL A 414 -6.57 -9.66 -20.28
C VAL A 414 -8.07 -9.67 -20.02
N TYR A 415 -8.39 -9.42 -18.75
CA TYR A 415 -9.40 -8.52 -18.21
C TYR A 415 -9.48 -8.75 -16.70
N THR A 416 -8.96 -9.88 -16.20
CA THR A 416 -8.79 -10.14 -14.77
C THR A 416 -7.67 -11.13 -14.41
N ALA A 417 -7.02 -11.91 -15.29
CA ALA A 417 -6.02 -12.87 -14.75
C ALA A 417 -4.65 -12.24 -14.32
N SER A 418 -4.39 -10.97 -14.64
CA SER A 418 -3.28 -10.17 -14.06
C SER A 418 -3.71 -9.60 -12.72
N SER A 419 -5.01 -9.51 -12.51
CA SER A 419 -5.56 -9.01 -11.27
C SER A 419 -5.41 -10.00 -10.11
N LYS A 420 -4.95 -11.24 -10.30
CA LYS A 420 -4.57 -12.12 -9.17
C LYS A 420 -3.09 -12.01 -8.76
N LYS A 421 -2.16 -11.93 -9.72
CA LYS A 421 -0.71 -11.97 -9.47
C LYS A 421 0.06 -10.69 -9.82
N SER A 422 -0.35 -9.97 -10.86
CA SER A 422 0.35 -8.76 -11.30
C SER A 422 -0.17 -7.51 -10.59
N ALA A 423 0.77 -6.61 -10.35
CA ALA A 423 0.64 -5.55 -9.38
C ALA A 423 0.98 -4.18 -9.92
N VAL A 424 1.21 -3.98 -11.23
CA VAL A 424 1.43 -2.63 -11.80
C VAL A 424 0.64 -2.44 -13.08
N ALA A 425 -0.07 -1.30 -13.19
CA ALA A 425 -0.63 -0.90 -14.47
C ALA A 425 -0.80 0.61 -14.66
N ARG A 426 -0.67 1.06 -15.91
CA ARG A 426 -0.84 2.45 -16.31
C ARG A 426 -2.23 2.97 -15.95
N ALA A 427 -2.25 4.15 -15.34
CA ALA A 427 -3.45 4.74 -14.74
C ALA A 427 -4.13 5.81 -15.60
N SER A 428 -3.49 6.26 -16.68
CA SER A 428 -4.02 7.30 -17.59
C SER A 428 -3.46 7.16 -19.00
N GLU A 429 -3.97 8.00 -19.90
CA GLU A 429 -3.31 8.33 -21.17
C GLU A 429 -1.86 8.74 -20.96
N ASP A 430 -1.06 8.57 -22.01
CA ASP A 430 0.37 8.85 -22.02
C ASP A 430 0.68 10.28 -21.58
N PHE A 431 1.81 10.43 -20.90
CA PHE A 431 2.45 11.73 -20.73
C PHE A 431 2.82 12.28 -22.11
N MET A 432 2.22 13.40 -22.49
CA MET A 432 2.44 14.06 -23.78
C MET A 432 3.31 15.31 -23.60
N PRO A 433 4.66 15.22 -23.66
CA PRO A 433 5.55 16.35 -23.35
C PRO A 433 5.37 17.56 -24.29
N LYS A 434 4.80 17.36 -25.48
CA LYS A 434 4.61 18.42 -26.48
C LYS A 434 3.22 19.04 -26.45
N GLU A 435 2.34 18.57 -25.58
CA GLU A 435 0.96 19.05 -25.46
C GLU A 435 0.80 19.80 -24.12
N PRO A 436 0.97 21.14 -24.10
CA PRO A 436 0.93 21.93 -22.87
C PRO A 436 -0.40 21.82 -22.13
N THR A 437 -1.49 21.56 -22.88
CA THR A 437 -2.84 21.44 -22.31
C THR A 437 -3.07 20.14 -21.56
N PHE A 438 -2.25 19.11 -21.81
CA PHE A 438 -2.37 17.81 -21.18
C PHE A 438 -1.65 17.71 -19.84
N GLN A 439 -0.77 18.66 -19.50
CA GLN A 439 0.10 18.55 -18.32
C GLN A 439 -0.71 18.47 -17.02
N THR A 440 -1.68 19.36 -16.83
CA THR A 440 -2.55 19.34 -15.63
C THR A 440 -3.60 18.24 -15.69
N LEU A 441 -4.16 17.98 -16.87
CA LEU A 441 -5.13 16.91 -17.12
C LEU A 441 -4.55 15.55 -16.76
N HIS A 442 -3.29 15.30 -17.10
CA HIS A 442 -2.59 14.07 -16.79
C HIS A 442 -2.53 13.87 -15.27
N ILE A 443 -2.03 14.86 -14.50
CA ILE A 443 -1.90 14.75 -13.03
C ILE A 443 -3.26 14.54 -12.36
N ALA A 444 -4.28 15.29 -12.78
CA ALA A 444 -5.62 15.11 -12.26
C ALA A 444 -6.18 13.71 -12.61
N SER A 445 -6.05 13.27 -13.88
CA SER A 445 -6.55 11.95 -14.31
C SER A 445 -5.89 10.80 -13.54
N VAL A 446 -4.55 10.77 -13.41
CA VAL A 446 -3.87 9.68 -12.69
C VAL A 446 -4.25 9.64 -11.22
N ALA A 447 -4.41 10.79 -10.56
CA ALA A 447 -4.79 10.86 -9.16
C ALA A 447 -6.22 10.31 -8.94
N PHE A 448 -7.19 10.77 -9.73
CA PHE A 448 -8.58 10.29 -9.63
C PHE A 448 -8.73 8.82 -10.02
N ASN A 449 -8.10 8.36 -11.10
CA ASN A 449 -8.16 6.96 -11.52
C ASN A 449 -7.51 6.02 -10.48
N SER A 450 -6.53 6.52 -9.71
CA SER A 450 -5.88 5.78 -8.61
C SER A 450 -6.81 5.50 -7.42
N LEU A 451 -8.01 6.11 -7.34
CA LEU A 451 -9.04 5.75 -6.36
C LEU A 451 -9.51 4.31 -6.54
N LEU A 452 -9.84 3.93 -7.77
CA LEU A 452 -10.32 2.59 -8.11
C LEU A 452 -9.15 1.65 -8.43
N LEU A 453 -8.26 2.07 -9.33
CA LEU A 453 -7.14 1.23 -9.78
C LEU A 453 -6.22 0.87 -8.62
N GLY A 454 -6.00 1.80 -7.68
CA GLY A 454 -5.12 1.62 -6.54
C GLY A 454 -5.56 0.56 -5.53
N GLU A 455 -6.79 0.05 -5.61
CA GLU A 455 -7.24 -1.11 -4.79
C GLU A 455 -7.04 -2.45 -5.50
N ILE A 456 -6.71 -2.44 -6.80
CA ILE A 456 -6.48 -3.65 -7.60
C ILE A 456 -5.02 -3.78 -8.01
N VAL A 457 -4.36 -2.72 -8.44
CA VAL A 457 -2.96 -2.69 -8.90
C VAL A 457 -2.24 -1.47 -8.32
N VAL A 458 -0.91 -1.46 -8.32
CA VAL A 458 -0.13 -0.23 -8.14
C VAL A 458 -0.29 0.61 -9.41
N PRO A 459 -0.88 1.80 -9.33
CA PRO A 459 -1.06 2.64 -10.50
C PRO A 459 0.30 3.16 -10.99
N ASP A 460 0.59 2.96 -12.27
CA ASP A 460 1.73 3.56 -12.96
C ASP A 460 1.28 4.92 -13.53
N TRP A 461 1.96 5.98 -13.06
CA TRP A 461 1.67 7.37 -13.41
C TRP A 461 2.43 7.85 -14.64
N ASP A 462 3.04 6.91 -15.36
CA ASP A 462 3.82 7.13 -16.58
C ASP A 462 5.15 7.87 -16.37
N MET A 463 6.04 7.71 -17.35
CA MET A 463 7.26 8.49 -17.48
C MET A 463 6.97 9.99 -17.52
N PHE A 464 8.01 10.78 -17.28
CA PHE A 464 8.01 12.22 -17.55
C PHE A 464 9.39 12.69 -18.00
N HIS A 465 9.47 13.93 -18.49
CA HIS A 465 10.74 14.58 -18.79
C HIS A 465 11.25 15.36 -17.58
N SER A 466 12.46 15.06 -17.10
CA SER A 466 13.08 15.83 -16.02
C SER A 466 13.52 17.21 -16.49
N LYS A 467 13.87 17.37 -17.76
CA LYS A 467 14.20 18.68 -18.37
C LYS A 467 13.02 19.19 -19.20
N HIS A 468 12.01 19.72 -18.51
CA HIS A 468 10.79 20.25 -19.11
C HIS A 468 10.22 21.40 -18.28
N GLU A 469 9.42 22.28 -18.89
CA GLU A 469 8.82 23.42 -18.18
C GLU A 469 7.88 23.00 -17.04
N THR A 470 7.25 21.83 -17.15
CA THR A 470 6.38 21.23 -16.12
C THR A 470 7.07 20.15 -15.29
N ALA A 471 8.40 20.02 -15.36
CA ALA A 471 9.12 18.91 -14.72
C ALA A 471 9.03 18.93 -13.18
N GLU A 472 9.05 20.11 -12.54
CA GLU A 472 8.81 20.23 -11.09
C GLU A 472 7.40 19.74 -10.73
N PHE A 473 6.40 20.09 -11.54
CA PHE A 473 5.00 19.70 -11.34
C PHE A 473 4.81 18.18 -11.45
N HIS A 474 5.35 17.56 -12.50
CA HIS A 474 5.28 16.11 -12.68
C HIS A 474 6.14 15.34 -11.66
N GLY A 475 7.37 15.79 -11.40
CA GLY A 475 8.26 15.18 -10.42
C GLY A 475 7.64 15.15 -9.02
N SER A 476 7.10 16.29 -8.58
CA SER A 476 6.38 16.41 -7.31
C SER A 476 5.20 15.44 -7.21
N ALA A 477 4.40 15.33 -8.27
CA ALA A 477 3.27 14.42 -8.32
C ALA A 477 3.69 12.93 -8.21
N ARG A 478 4.72 12.50 -8.95
CA ARG A 478 5.23 11.11 -8.88
C ARG A 478 5.82 10.77 -7.50
N ALA A 479 6.39 11.73 -6.78
CA ALA A 479 6.87 11.52 -5.41
C ALA A 479 5.72 11.15 -4.43
N LEU A 480 4.50 11.60 -4.73
CA LEU A 480 3.29 11.36 -3.95
C LEU A 480 2.50 10.14 -4.43
N GLY A 481 2.72 9.70 -5.67
CA GLY A 481 1.89 8.69 -6.33
C GLY A 481 1.98 7.28 -5.73
N GLY A 482 3.02 6.99 -4.95
CA GLY A 482 3.32 5.62 -4.48
C GLY A 482 3.60 4.64 -5.61
N CYS A 483 3.97 5.17 -6.78
CA CYS A 483 4.17 4.49 -8.05
C CYS A 483 5.65 4.37 -8.39
N ALA A 484 5.96 3.78 -9.56
CA ALA A 484 7.29 3.86 -10.15
C ALA A 484 7.66 5.33 -10.42
N VAL A 485 8.94 5.66 -10.32
CA VAL A 485 9.47 6.97 -10.76
C VAL A 485 10.52 6.71 -11.83
N TYR A 486 10.17 7.01 -13.07
CA TYR A 486 11.07 6.86 -14.19
C TYR A 486 10.88 8.01 -15.19
N VAL A 487 11.94 8.34 -15.91
CA VAL A 487 11.94 9.41 -16.91
C VAL A 487 12.07 8.85 -18.32
N SER A 488 11.79 9.67 -19.32
CA SER A 488 11.97 9.34 -20.75
C SER A 488 12.90 10.32 -21.47
N ASP A 489 13.74 11.04 -20.71
CA ASP A 489 14.69 12.02 -21.22
C ASP A 489 15.59 11.48 -22.33
N LYS A 490 15.90 12.34 -23.30
CA LYS A 490 16.98 12.10 -24.26
C LYS A 490 18.35 12.12 -23.58
N PRO A 491 19.32 11.32 -24.04
CA PRO A 491 20.70 11.39 -23.55
C PRO A 491 21.23 12.83 -23.50
N GLY A 492 21.79 13.22 -22.35
CA GLY A 492 22.33 14.57 -22.13
C GLY A 492 21.29 15.69 -21.91
N ASN A 493 19.99 15.37 -21.93
CA ASN A 493 18.91 16.32 -21.64
C ASN A 493 18.19 15.99 -20.34
N HIS A 494 18.96 15.95 -19.25
CA HIS A 494 18.47 15.69 -17.90
C HIS A 494 18.52 16.96 -17.05
N ASP A 495 17.58 17.10 -16.12
CA ASP A 495 17.70 18.06 -15.02
C ASP A 495 18.03 17.32 -13.71
N PHE A 496 19.32 17.26 -13.39
CA PHE A 496 19.79 16.60 -12.16
C PHE A 496 19.38 17.34 -10.88
N LYS A 497 18.95 18.61 -10.93
CA LYS A 497 18.41 19.29 -9.75
C LYS A 497 17.04 18.70 -9.40
N ILE A 498 16.22 18.43 -10.42
CA ILE A 498 14.91 17.78 -10.24
C ILE A 498 15.10 16.31 -9.85
N LEU A 499 15.98 15.58 -10.54
CA LEU A 499 16.20 14.16 -10.24
C LEU A 499 16.71 13.93 -8.81
N LYS A 500 17.58 14.81 -8.28
CA LYS A 500 18.08 14.69 -6.89
C LYS A 500 17.02 14.96 -5.81
N LYS A 501 15.88 15.56 -6.17
CA LYS A 501 14.71 15.67 -5.28
C LYS A 501 13.86 14.39 -5.23
N LEU A 502 14.13 13.43 -6.11
CA LEU A 502 13.39 12.17 -6.27
C LEU A 502 14.23 10.92 -5.96
N VAL A 503 15.51 10.95 -6.35
CA VAL A 503 16.40 9.80 -6.44
C VAL A 503 17.52 9.91 -5.41
N LEU A 504 17.66 8.87 -4.58
CA LEU A 504 18.77 8.73 -3.64
C LEU A 504 20.07 8.35 -4.37
N PRO A 505 21.25 8.57 -3.77
CA PRO A 505 22.53 8.26 -4.42
C PRO A 505 22.71 6.79 -4.84
N ASP A 506 22.03 5.85 -4.16
CA ASP A 506 22.07 4.43 -4.50
C ASP A 506 21.14 4.07 -5.70
N GLY A 507 20.39 5.05 -6.22
CA GLY A 507 19.42 4.91 -7.30
C GLY A 507 18.03 4.48 -6.83
N SER A 508 17.79 4.36 -5.52
CA SER A 508 16.47 4.07 -4.97
C SER A 508 15.63 5.34 -4.80
N ILE A 509 14.31 5.19 -4.64
CA ILE A 509 13.37 6.31 -4.47
C ILE A 509 12.64 6.26 -3.14
N LEU A 510 12.20 7.41 -2.62
CA LEU A 510 11.37 7.50 -1.42
C LEU A 510 9.89 7.28 -1.76
N ARG A 511 9.53 6.06 -2.17
CA ARG A 511 8.15 5.71 -2.56
C ARG A 511 7.21 5.69 -1.35
N ALA A 512 6.06 6.35 -1.48
CA ALA A 512 5.01 6.33 -0.47
C ALA A 512 4.24 4.99 -0.46
N ARG A 513 3.45 4.74 0.59
CA ARG A 513 2.86 3.41 0.89
C ARG A 513 1.66 3.06 -0.01
N TYR A 514 0.73 3.99 -0.20
CA TYR A 514 -0.51 3.75 -0.94
C TYR A 514 -0.43 4.29 -2.36
N ALA A 515 -1.47 4.10 -3.16
CA ALA A 515 -1.64 4.88 -4.38
C ALA A 515 -1.96 6.34 -4.01
N GLY A 516 -1.32 7.31 -4.66
CA GLY A 516 -1.63 8.73 -4.46
C GLY A 516 -3.06 9.04 -4.91
N ARG A 517 -3.83 9.75 -4.07
CA ARG A 517 -5.26 10.01 -4.30
C ARG A 517 -5.63 11.44 -3.97
N PRO A 518 -6.68 12.01 -4.59
CA PRO A 518 -7.22 13.29 -4.16
C PRO A 518 -7.60 13.24 -2.67
N THR A 519 -7.41 14.35 -1.95
CA THR A 519 -7.93 14.51 -0.60
C THR A 519 -9.46 14.50 -0.62
N ARG A 520 -10.08 14.20 0.52
CA ARG A 520 -11.53 14.03 0.60
C ARG A 520 -12.30 15.26 0.10
N ASP A 521 -11.82 16.45 0.39
CA ASP A 521 -12.44 17.72 -0.03
C ASP A 521 -12.24 18.03 -1.52
N CYS A 522 -11.35 17.33 -2.22
CA CYS A 522 -11.19 17.45 -3.67
C CYS A 522 -12.04 16.45 -4.48
N LEU A 523 -12.67 15.45 -3.86
CA LEU A 523 -13.30 14.33 -4.57
C LEU A 523 -14.43 14.76 -5.51
N PHE A 524 -15.15 15.84 -5.18
CA PHE A 524 -16.34 16.29 -5.90
C PHE A 524 -16.19 17.68 -6.53
N GLU A 525 -14.96 18.19 -6.60
CA GLU A 525 -14.62 19.50 -7.15
C GLU A 525 -13.83 19.32 -8.46
N ASP A 526 -13.86 20.31 -9.36
CA ASP A 526 -13.21 20.23 -10.67
C ASP A 526 -11.87 21.00 -10.65
N PRO A 527 -10.73 20.35 -10.39
CA PRO A 527 -9.46 21.06 -10.22
C PRO A 527 -8.87 21.61 -11.53
N VAL A 528 -9.51 21.39 -12.68
CA VAL A 528 -8.96 21.78 -13.99
C VAL A 528 -9.75 22.92 -14.62
N MET A 529 -11.08 22.96 -14.44
CA MET A 529 -11.94 23.85 -15.21
C MET A 529 -12.88 24.75 -14.40
N ASP A 530 -13.00 24.63 -13.08
CA ASP A 530 -13.92 25.48 -12.29
C ASP A 530 -13.35 26.88 -11.92
N GLY A 531 -12.07 27.11 -12.21
CA GLY A 531 -11.34 28.34 -11.95
C GLY A 531 -11.07 28.66 -10.47
N GLN A 532 -11.37 27.75 -9.55
CA GLN A 532 -11.38 28.01 -8.11
C GLN A 532 -10.65 26.93 -7.30
N SER A 533 -10.72 25.67 -7.73
CA SER A 533 -10.30 24.53 -6.92
C SER A 533 -8.84 24.13 -7.17
N LEU A 534 -8.09 23.91 -6.08
CA LEU A 534 -6.78 23.26 -6.10
C LEU A 534 -6.97 21.73 -6.03
N LEU A 535 -6.09 20.99 -6.72
CA LEU A 535 -5.98 19.55 -6.53
C LEU A 535 -5.01 19.28 -5.38
N LYS A 536 -5.48 18.63 -4.32
CA LYS A 536 -4.61 18.09 -3.26
C LYS A 536 -4.51 16.59 -3.39
N ILE A 537 -3.29 16.06 -3.39
CA ILE A 537 -2.98 14.63 -3.49
C ILE A 537 -2.31 14.21 -2.19
N TRP A 538 -2.87 13.23 -1.49
CA TRP A 538 -2.29 12.72 -0.25
C TRP A 538 -1.72 11.31 -0.43
N ASN A 539 -0.75 10.99 0.43
CA ASN A 539 -0.25 9.64 0.65
C ASN A 539 0.36 9.52 2.05
N LEU A 540 0.70 8.30 2.44
CA LEU A 540 1.26 7.97 3.75
C LEU A 540 2.67 7.37 3.60
N ASN A 541 3.59 7.82 4.45
CA ASN A 541 4.88 7.16 4.69
C ASN A 541 4.79 6.35 5.99
N LYS A 542 5.92 5.77 6.42
CA LYS A 542 5.94 4.94 7.62
C LYS A 542 5.61 5.69 8.91
N LEU A 543 6.04 6.95 9.02
CA LEU A 543 5.92 7.79 10.22
C LEU A 543 5.45 9.22 9.95
N CYS A 544 5.20 9.57 8.68
CA CYS A 544 4.69 10.87 8.28
C CYS A 544 3.63 10.70 7.18
N GLY A 545 2.76 11.67 7.01
CA GLY A 545 1.97 11.86 5.80
C GLY A 545 2.66 12.80 4.82
N VAL A 546 2.21 12.78 3.58
CA VAL A 546 2.63 13.74 2.55
C VAL A 546 1.42 14.22 1.76
N VAL A 547 1.33 15.52 1.52
CA VAL A 547 0.28 16.16 0.71
C VAL A 547 0.95 17.06 -0.31
N GLY A 548 0.65 16.89 -1.59
CA GLY A 548 0.96 17.88 -2.62
C GLY A 548 -0.28 18.68 -2.99
N VAL A 549 -0.13 19.99 -3.09
CA VAL A 549 -1.17 20.91 -3.54
C VAL A 549 -0.78 21.42 -4.92
N PHE A 550 -1.67 21.28 -5.90
CA PHE A 550 -1.40 21.55 -7.31
C PHE A 550 -2.47 22.49 -7.87
N ASN A 551 -2.03 23.53 -8.56
CA ASN A 551 -2.94 24.33 -9.38
C ASN A 551 -3.01 23.76 -10.80
N CYS A 552 -4.06 22.98 -11.04
CA CYS A 552 -4.35 22.35 -12.32
C CYS A 552 -5.24 23.21 -13.24
N GLN A 553 -5.65 24.40 -12.80
CA GLN A 553 -6.60 25.26 -13.50
C GLN A 553 -5.99 25.93 -14.73
N GLY A 554 -6.80 26.03 -15.80
CA GLY A 554 -6.54 26.90 -16.94
C GLY A 554 -5.46 26.42 -17.92
N ALA A 555 -4.83 25.26 -17.68
CA ALA A 555 -3.89 24.68 -18.62
C ALA A 555 -4.59 23.85 -19.72
N GLY A 556 -5.66 23.12 -19.40
CA GLY A 556 -6.35 22.23 -20.33
C GLY A 556 -7.87 22.18 -20.13
N SER A 557 -8.54 21.35 -20.92
CA SER A 557 -9.97 21.09 -20.80
C SER A 557 -10.24 19.59 -20.80
N TRP A 558 -11.12 19.14 -19.91
CA TRP A 558 -11.52 17.75 -19.84
C TRP A 558 -12.08 17.27 -21.18
N PRO A 559 -11.70 16.07 -21.64
CA PRO A 559 -12.32 15.45 -22.80
C PRO A 559 -13.85 15.44 -22.66
N LEU A 560 -14.54 15.66 -23.78
CA LEU A 560 -16.01 15.61 -23.90
C LEU A 560 -16.77 16.62 -23.00
N LYS A 561 -16.07 17.56 -22.34
CA LYS A 561 -16.71 18.72 -21.71
C LYS A 561 -16.76 19.87 -22.71
N GLN A 562 -17.94 20.45 -22.93
CA GLN A 562 -18.03 21.70 -23.68
C GLN A 562 -17.39 22.82 -22.84
N VAL A 563 -16.56 23.65 -23.49
CA VAL A 563 -16.10 24.91 -22.93
C VAL A 563 -17.22 25.91 -23.17
N SER A 564 -17.79 26.50 -22.12
CA SER A 564 -18.82 27.53 -22.27
C SER A 564 -18.26 28.70 -23.09
N GLU A 565 -18.97 29.11 -24.16
CA GLU A 565 -18.58 30.24 -25.02
C GLU A 565 -18.44 31.57 -24.24
N ASP A 566 -19.10 31.68 -23.08
CA ASP A 566 -19.01 32.81 -22.14
C ASP A 566 -17.75 32.81 -21.25
N ASN A 567 -16.90 31.77 -21.36
CA ASN A 567 -15.54 31.77 -20.81
C ASN A 567 -14.51 31.63 -21.95
N PRO A 568 -14.41 32.62 -22.86
CA PRO A 568 -13.35 32.62 -23.85
C PRO A 568 -12.06 32.90 -23.09
N SER A 569 -11.24 31.86 -22.85
CA SER A 569 -9.76 31.93 -22.76
C SER A 569 -9.14 33.15 -22.03
N SER A 570 -9.85 33.74 -21.06
CA SER A 570 -9.52 34.99 -20.37
C SER A 570 -9.69 34.91 -18.85
N MET A 571 -9.96 33.72 -18.32
CA MET A 571 -9.37 33.33 -17.04
C MET A 571 -7.87 33.50 -17.21
N SER A 572 -7.31 34.59 -16.69
CA SER A 572 -5.90 34.93 -16.87
C SER A 572 -5.08 33.67 -16.63
N LYS A 573 -4.20 33.28 -17.57
CA LYS A 573 -3.31 32.10 -17.51
C LYS A 573 -2.44 31.98 -16.24
N TYR A 574 -2.64 32.88 -15.27
CA TYR A 574 -1.82 33.15 -14.10
C TYR A 574 -2.65 33.59 -12.88
N SER A 575 -3.98 33.36 -12.85
CA SER A 575 -4.76 33.70 -11.64
C SER A 575 -4.30 32.81 -10.49
N SER A 576 -3.72 33.44 -9.47
CA SER A 576 -3.41 32.74 -8.22
C SER A 576 -4.73 32.35 -7.56
N ILE A 577 -4.86 31.06 -7.26
CA ILE A 577 -5.96 30.54 -6.46
C ILE A 577 -5.41 30.13 -5.10
N SER A 578 -6.21 30.32 -4.07
CA SER A 578 -5.84 30.01 -2.69
C SER A 578 -6.72 28.91 -2.16
N GLY A 579 -6.13 28.02 -1.37
CA GLY A 579 -6.82 26.98 -0.64
C GLY A 579 -6.16 26.75 0.71
N HIS A 580 -6.55 25.67 1.38
CA HIS A 580 -6.03 25.33 2.69
C HIS A 580 -5.57 23.89 2.73
N VAL A 581 -4.42 23.66 3.37
CA VAL A 581 -3.94 22.33 3.74
C VAL A 581 -4.19 22.08 5.22
N LYS A 582 -4.63 20.86 5.56
CA LYS A 582 -4.92 20.42 6.92
C LYS A 582 -4.14 19.15 7.25
N PRO A 583 -3.80 18.88 8.52
CA PRO A 583 -3.20 17.60 8.90
C PRO A 583 -4.05 16.39 8.48
N LEU A 584 -5.38 16.52 8.62
CA LEU A 584 -6.36 15.49 8.27
C LEU A 584 -6.64 15.37 6.76
N ASP A 585 -5.97 16.16 5.90
CA ASP A 585 -5.98 15.90 4.46
C ASP A 585 -5.23 14.59 4.13
N VAL A 586 -4.31 14.16 4.99
CA VAL A 586 -3.73 12.81 4.91
C VAL A 586 -4.69 11.83 5.58
N GLU A 587 -5.40 11.08 4.76
CA GLU A 587 -6.26 10.02 5.26
C GLU A 587 -5.41 8.99 6.03
N PHE A 588 -5.95 8.50 7.15
CA PHE A 588 -5.28 7.52 8.02
C PHE A 588 -4.00 8.01 8.74
N ILE A 589 -3.71 9.32 8.76
CA ILE A 589 -2.54 9.87 9.49
C ILE A 589 -2.51 9.47 10.98
N GLU A 590 -3.69 9.26 11.57
CA GLU A 590 -3.80 8.88 12.99
C GLU A 590 -3.32 7.45 13.25
N GLU A 591 -3.34 6.57 12.24
CA GLU A 591 -2.84 5.20 12.35
C GLU A 591 -1.33 5.15 12.59
N ILE A 592 -0.58 6.20 12.22
CA ILE A 592 0.87 6.29 12.37
C ILE A 592 1.31 7.24 13.49
N ALA A 593 0.37 7.91 14.17
CA ALA A 593 0.70 8.93 15.17
C ALA A 593 1.40 8.36 16.42
N GLY A 594 1.23 7.06 16.69
CA GLY A 594 1.83 6.38 17.83
C GLY A 594 1.22 6.81 19.17
N GLU A 595 1.50 6.04 20.23
CA GLU A 595 0.89 6.26 21.56
C GLU A 595 1.31 7.57 22.24
N ASN A 596 2.46 8.12 21.85
CA ASN A 596 3.01 9.36 22.42
C ASN A 596 2.48 10.63 21.73
N TRP A 597 1.56 10.52 20.77
CA TRP A 597 1.01 11.67 20.05
C TRP A 597 0.18 12.57 20.96
N ASN A 598 0.35 13.89 20.81
CA ASN A 598 -0.33 14.89 21.64
C ASN A 598 -1.51 15.60 20.95
N GLY A 599 -1.90 15.19 19.75
CA GLY A 599 -2.97 15.84 18.97
C GLY A 599 -2.50 16.94 18.02
N GLU A 600 -1.20 17.22 17.96
CA GLU A 600 -0.60 18.23 17.07
C GLU A 600 0.29 17.59 16.00
N PHE A 601 0.58 18.37 14.96
CA PHE A 601 1.35 17.97 13.80
C PHE A 601 2.38 19.05 13.45
N ALA A 602 3.57 18.62 13.04
CA ALA A 602 4.54 19.48 12.37
C ALA A 602 4.34 19.36 10.85
N LEU A 603 4.17 20.49 10.18
CA LEU A 603 4.01 20.58 8.74
C LEU A 603 5.21 21.31 8.16
N TYR A 604 5.97 20.62 7.31
CA TYR A 604 7.08 21.21 6.56
C TYR A 604 6.67 21.45 5.12
N ALA A 605 6.67 22.71 4.69
CA ALA A 605 6.41 23.14 3.32
C ALA A 605 7.72 23.11 2.51
N PHE A 606 7.78 22.27 1.49
CA PHE A 606 9.00 21.96 0.76
C PHE A 606 9.55 23.15 -0.03
N ASN A 607 8.72 23.80 -0.85
CA ASN A 607 9.16 24.91 -1.70
C ASN A 607 9.40 26.19 -0.88
N ALA A 608 8.56 26.45 0.12
CA ALA A 608 8.76 27.56 1.05
C ALA A 608 9.96 27.35 2.01
N GLY A 609 10.33 26.09 2.30
CA GLY A 609 11.40 25.74 3.24
C GLY A 609 11.06 26.08 4.70
N SER A 610 9.77 26.17 5.04
CA SER A 610 9.28 26.62 6.34
C SER A 610 8.54 25.52 7.09
N LEU A 611 8.64 25.53 8.43
CA LEU A 611 7.92 24.61 9.30
C LEU A 611 6.83 25.33 10.09
N SER A 612 5.70 24.68 10.28
CA SER A 612 4.58 25.16 11.10
C SER A 612 4.04 24.04 11.98
N VAL A 613 3.49 24.41 13.13
CA VAL A 613 2.83 23.45 14.04
C VAL A 613 1.35 23.73 14.05
N LEU A 614 0.55 22.71 13.74
CA LEU A 614 -0.90 22.80 13.71
C LEU A 614 -1.52 21.80 14.67
N THR A 615 -2.65 22.17 15.26
CA THR A 615 -3.52 21.22 15.95
C THR A 615 -4.25 20.35 14.93
N ARG A 616 -4.89 19.27 15.38
CA ARG A 616 -5.71 18.37 14.54
C ARG A 616 -6.65 19.07 13.55
N ASN A 617 -7.31 20.14 13.98
CA ASN A 617 -8.27 20.89 13.16
C ASN A 617 -7.68 22.19 12.58
N GLY A 618 -6.39 22.43 12.79
CA GLY A 618 -5.68 23.57 12.22
C GLY A 618 -5.58 23.47 10.71
N ASN A 619 -5.35 24.61 10.08
CA ASN A 619 -5.14 24.71 8.63
C ASN A 619 -4.05 25.74 8.33
N LEU A 620 -3.48 25.64 7.14
CA LEU A 620 -2.53 26.59 6.59
C LEU A 620 -2.98 26.99 5.19
N GLU A 621 -3.00 28.29 4.92
CA GLU A 621 -3.32 28.82 3.59
C GLU A 621 -2.18 28.58 2.59
N VAL A 622 -2.53 28.28 1.35
CA VAL A 622 -1.59 28.09 0.25
C VAL A 622 -2.15 28.75 -1.00
N SER A 623 -1.32 29.58 -1.66
CA SER A 623 -1.69 30.31 -2.87
C SER A 623 -0.77 29.93 -4.02
N LEU A 624 -1.33 29.47 -5.12
CA LEU A 624 -0.57 28.93 -6.26
C LEU A 624 -1.07 29.53 -7.57
N THR A 625 -0.16 29.93 -8.44
CA THR A 625 -0.51 30.23 -9.85
C THR A 625 -0.57 28.94 -10.67
N SER A 626 -1.17 28.99 -11.87
CA SER A 626 -1.32 27.81 -12.74
C SER A 626 0.01 27.08 -12.95
N LEU A 627 -0.02 25.73 -12.93
CA LEU A 627 1.16 24.85 -13.03
C LEU A 627 2.18 24.96 -11.88
N GLN A 628 1.84 25.64 -10.79
CA GLN A 628 2.64 25.58 -9.55
C GLN A 628 2.10 24.51 -8.60
N CYS A 629 2.98 24.05 -7.72
CA CYS A 629 2.65 23.14 -6.63
C CYS A 629 3.43 23.50 -5.36
N GLU A 630 2.95 22.99 -4.22
CA GLU A 630 3.64 22.98 -2.93
C GLU A 630 3.45 21.60 -2.29
N ILE A 631 4.46 21.10 -1.57
CA ILE A 631 4.43 19.80 -0.93
C ILE A 631 4.61 19.96 0.57
N TYR A 632 3.74 19.31 1.33
CA TYR A 632 3.75 19.30 2.78
C TYR A 632 4.10 17.92 3.28
N THR A 633 5.15 17.82 4.08
CA THR A 633 5.37 16.65 4.94
C THR A 633 4.66 16.92 6.27
N ILE A 634 3.71 16.06 6.63
CA ILE A 634 2.87 16.20 7.83
C ILE A 634 3.27 15.11 8.82
N SER A 635 3.80 15.49 9.97
CA SER A 635 4.37 14.56 10.94
C SER A 635 3.69 14.70 12.31
N PRO A 636 3.09 13.64 12.87
CA PRO A 636 2.51 13.66 14.21
C PRO A 636 3.56 14.03 15.27
N ILE A 637 3.23 14.95 16.17
CA ILE A 637 4.12 15.40 17.24
C ILE A 637 3.99 14.46 18.44
N GLY A 638 5.05 13.71 18.72
CA GLY A 638 5.17 12.88 19.90
C GLY A 638 5.71 13.66 21.10
N VAL A 639 5.27 13.30 22.32
CA VAL A 639 5.77 13.84 23.58
C VAL A 639 6.64 12.79 24.27
N PHE A 640 7.88 13.15 24.57
CA PHE A 640 8.90 12.22 25.06
C PHE A 640 9.55 12.68 26.38
N GLY A 641 9.84 11.71 27.25
CA GLY A 641 10.52 11.91 28.53
C GLY A 641 9.71 12.70 29.58
N ASP A 642 10.23 12.75 30.80
CA ASP A 642 9.54 13.35 31.96
C ASP A 642 9.32 14.87 31.85
N HIS A 643 10.04 15.54 30.94
CA HIS A 643 9.95 16.98 30.70
C HIS A 643 9.03 17.36 29.52
N GLY A 644 8.43 16.37 28.85
CA GLY A 644 7.46 16.61 27.79
C GLY A 644 8.07 17.20 26.51
N LEU A 645 9.23 16.70 26.07
CA LEU A 645 9.85 17.09 24.80
C LEU A 645 8.89 16.77 23.65
N ARG A 646 8.50 17.78 22.87
CA ARG A 646 7.70 17.60 21.66
C ARG A 646 8.63 17.44 20.47
N PHE A 647 8.45 16.34 19.73
CA PHE A 647 9.34 15.95 18.66
C PHE A 647 8.58 15.29 17.51
N ALA A 648 8.94 15.62 16.27
CA ALA A 648 8.40 14.96 15.08
C ALA A 648 9.46 14.85 13.97
N PRO A 649 9.64 13.68 13.34
CA PRO A 649 10.57 13.55 12.22
C PRO A 649 10.00 14.20 10.95
N ILE A 650 10.81 14.93 10.18
CA ILE A 650 10.41 15.43 8.85
C ILE A 650 11.06 14.62 7.74
N GLY A 651 12.36 14.32 7.84
CA GLY A 651 13.08 13.50 6.85
C GLY A 651 14.07 14.30 6.01
N LEU A 652 14.36 13.86 4.78
CA LEU A 652 15.29 14.58 3.89
C LEU A 652 14.61 15.81 3.29
N VAL A 653 14.86 16.99 3.84
CA VAL A 653 14.08 18.21 3.55
C VAL A 653 14.33 18.80 2.15
N ASP A 654 15.30 18.24 1.43
CA ASP A 654 15.64 18.58 0.04
C ASP A 654 14.99 17.61 -0.98
N MET A 655 14.18 16.65 -0.53
CA MET A 655 13.43 15.73 -1.39
C MET A 655 11.92 15.98 -1.30
N TYR A 656 11.22 15.80 -2.42
CA TYR A 656 9.76 16.03 -2.50
C TYR A 656 8.99 15.19 -1.47
N ASN A 657 9.27 13.88 -1.38
CA ASN A 657 8.72 13.02 -0.34
C ASN A 657 9.69 12.88 0.85
N SER A 658 9.92 13.98 1.57
CA SER A 658 10.87 14.06 2.67
C SER A 658 10.70 12.95 3.72
N GLY A 659 9.46 12.75 4.17
CA GLY A 659 9.10 11.78 5.21
C GLY A 659 9.33 10.32 4.82
N GLY A 660 9.43 10.02 3.51
CA GLY A 660 9.75 8.68 3.02
C GLY A 660 11.17 8.21 3.42
N ALA A 661 12.04 9.14 3.83
CA ALA A 661 13.37 8.80 4.34
C ALA A 661 13.40 8.31 5.78
N VAL A 662 12.30 8.42 6.54
CA VAL A 662 12.26 8.12 7.98
C VAL A 662 11.82 6.67 8.22
N GLU A 663 12.67 5.87 8.84
CA GLU A 663 12.39 4.44 9.10
C GLU A 663 11.89 4.15 10.52
N THR A 664 12.47 4.78 11.54
CA THR A 664 12.09 4.58 12.95
C THR A 664 12.41 5.82 13.79
N VAL A 665 11.63 6.06 14.84
CA VAL A 665 11.95 7.03 15.90
C VAL A 665 11.77 6.35 17.26
N ASN A 666 12.76 6.48 18.14
CA ASN A 666 12.74 5.94 19.51
C ASN A 666 13.27 6.99 20.49
N CYS A 667 12.74 7.08 21.72
CA CYS A 667 13.41 7.81 22.82
C CYS A 667 14.00 6.81 23.81
N SER A 668 15.19 7.09 24.33
CA SER A 668 15.68 6.50 25.58
C SER A 668 15.84 7.60 26.62
N VAL A 669 15.24 7.43 27.79
CA VAL A 669 15.33 8.39 28.90
C VAL A 669 16.54 8.03 29.77
N GLU A 670 17.48 8.96 29.91
CA GLU A 670 18.61 8.82 30.81
C GLU A 670 18.51 9.84 31.95
N LEU A 671 19.25 9.61 33.05
CA LEU A 671 19.36 10.57 34.16
C LEU A 671 19.79 11.98 33.71
N SER A 672 20.42 12.10 32.53
CA SER A 672 21.01 13.31 31.97
C SER A 672 20.13 14.04 30.93
N GLY A 673 19.02 13.45 30.49
CA GLY A 673 18.07 13.95 29.47
C GLY A 673 17.34 12.83 28.68
N CYS A 674 16.39 13.15 27.79
CA CYS A 674 15.91 12.18 26.77
C CYS A 674 16.89 12.17 25.60
N ILE A 675 17.09 10.98 25.01
CA ILE A 675 17.82 10.75 23.76
C ILE A 675 16.84 10.32 22.68
N ILE A 676 16.64 11.16 21.66
CA ILE A 676 15.91 10.74 20.45
C ILE A 676 16.86 10.05 19.48
N LYS A 677 16.50 8.81 19.10
CA LYS A 677 17.17 8.02 18.08
C LYS A 677 16.27 7.84 16.88
N ILE A 678 16.73 8.34 15.74
CA ILE A 678 16.06 8.15 14.46
C ILE A 678 16.83 7.06 13.70
N ARG A 679 16.17 6.43 12.73
CA ARG A 679 16.84 5.74 11.64
C ARG A 679 16.21 6.26 10.36
N GLY A 680 17.04 6.53 9.37
CA GLY A 680 16.58 6.98 8.07
C GLY A 680 17.50 6.51 6.96
N ARG A 681 17.02 6.68 5.72
CA ARG A 681 17.72 6.27 4.50
C ARG A 681 18.07 7.50 3.65
N GLY A 682 19.23 7.46 3.01
CA GLY A 682 19.72 8.50 2.12
C GLY A 682 20.70 9.46 2.80
N VAL A 683 21.13 10.46 2.04
CA VAL A 683 22.11 11.48 2.44
C VAL A 683 21.57 12.87 2.12
N GLY A 684 22.04 13.90 2.83
CA GLY A 684 21.57 15.27 2.65
C GLY A 684 21.08 15.92 3.94
N ARG A 685 20.39 17.06 3.83
CA ARG A 685 19.84 17.74 5.01
C ARG A 685 18.65 16.96 5.53
N PHE A 686 18.75 16.48 6.76
CA PHE A 686 17.67 15.81 7.45
C PHE A 686 17.05 16.75 8.48
N GLY A 687 15.74 16.99 8.37
CA GLY A 687 14.97 17.87 9.22
C GLY A 687 14.12 17.10 10.22
N VAL A 688 13.91 17.73 11.38
CA VAL A 688 12.97 17.31 12.42
C VAL A 688 12.38 18.55 13.09
N TYR A 689 11.18 18.43 13.66
CA TYR A 689 10.66 19.38 14.62
C TYR A 689 11.12 18.99 16.03
N SER A 690 11.62 19.96 16.79
CA SER A 690 11.93 19.84 18.21
C SER A 690 11.49 21.09 18.95
N SER A 691 10.73 20.94 20.04
CA SER A 691 10.30 22.10 20.85
C SER A 691 11.44 22.78 21.61
N CYS A 692 12.60 22.12 21.72
CA CYS A 692 13.78 22.66 22.38
C CYS A 692 15.05 22.43 21.54
N LYS A 693 16.03 23.30 21.75
CA LYS A 693 17.33 23.20 21.09
C LYS A 693 18.12 22.01 21.67
N PRO A 694 18.62 21.08 20.82
CA PRO A 694 19.42 19.96 21.29
C PRO A 694 20.79 20.42 21.81
N ARG A 695 21.40 19.67 22.74
CA ARG A 695 22.79 19.93 23.18
C ARG A 695 23.80 19.57 22.10
N TYR A 696 23.60 18.43 21.46
CA TYR A 696 24.42 17.93 20.36
C TYR A 696 23.57 17.03 19.47
N CYS A 697 24.02 16.83 18.24
CA CYS A 697 23.49 15.83 17.31
C CYS A 697 24.61 14.87 16.92
N LYS A 698 24.31 13.57 16.81
CA LYS A 698 25.25 12.57 16.31
C LYS A 698 24.70 11.86 15.09
N VAL A 699 25.52 11.72 14.04
CA VAL A 699 25.26 10.92 12.84
C VAL A 699 26.25 9.76 12.83
N SER A 700 25.78 8.52 12.77
CA SER A 700 26.63 7.32 12.82
C SER A 700 27.64 7.36 13.99
N MET A 701 27.15 7.74 15.17
CA MET A 701 27.92 7.89 16.43
C MET A 701 28.97 9.02 16.46
N LYS A 702 29.10 9.80 15.38
CA LYS A 702 29.98 10.97 15.31
C LYS A 702 29.19 12.25 15.53
N GLU A 703 29.71 13.16 16.35
CA GLU A 703 29.07 14.47 16.56
C GLU A 703 29.12 15.30 15.28
N GLU A 704 27.99 15.87 14.90
CA GLU A 704 27.84 16.66 13.68
C GLU A 704 27.17 18.01 14.00
N GLY A 705 27.53 19.02 13.21
CA GLY A 705 26.93 20.33 13.30
C GLY A 705 25.43 20.29 12.96
N PHE A 706 24.64 21.12 13.63
CA PHE A 706 23.21 21.25 13.40
C PHE A 706 22.79 22.71 13.35
N ASN A 707 21.72 22.99 12.63
CA ASN A 707 21.04 24.28 12.65
C ASN A 707 19.69 24.12 13.36
N TYR A 708 19.34 25.06 14.23
CA TYR A 708 18.09 25.06 14.97
C TYR A 708 17.46 26.45 14.89
N ASN A 709 16.26 26.52 14.32
CA ASN A 709 15.44 27.72 14.35
C ASN A 709 14.54 27.68 15.59
N ALA A 710 14.68 28.68 16.47
CA ALA A 710 13.93 28.76 17.71
C ALA A 710 12.49 29.25 17.52
N GLU A 711 12.17 29.86 16.38
CA GLU A 711 10.83 30.40 16.09
C GLU A 711 9.86 29.30 15.67
N ASP A 712 10.29 28.40 14.78
CA ASP A 712 9.46 27.30 14.27
C ASP A 712 9.84 25.92 14.86
N GLY A 713 10.98 25.80 15.53
CA GLY A 713 11.48 24.54 16.09
C GLY A 713 12.11 23.59 15.06
N LEU A 714 12.39 24.06 13.84
CA LEU A 714 13.05 23.26 12.81
C LEU A 714 14.53 23.04 13.17
N LEU A 715 14.88 21.77 13.34
CA LEU A 715 16.24 21.29 13.53
C LEU A 715 16.70 20.56 12.25
N THR A 716 17.81 20.98 11.66
CA THR A 716 18.40 20.30 10.49
C THR A 716 19.83 19.84 10.76
N VAL A 717 20.15 18.62 10.34
CA VAL A 717 21.48 18.01 10.44
C VAL A 717 21.87 17.45 9.07
N ASN A 718 23.15 17.51 8.69
CA ASN A 718 23.62 16.90 7.45
C ASN A 718 23.91 15.40 7.66
N PHE A 719 23.25 14.55 6.88
CA PHE A 719 23.58 13.12 6.80
C PHE A 719 24.69 12.95 5.75
N GLN A 720 25.90 12.60 6.20
CA GLN A 720 27.02 12.21 5.34
C GLN A 720 27.28 10.70 5.47
N ASP A 721 27.70 10.07 4.37
CA ASP A 721 27.81 8.62 4.17
C ASP A 721 28.39 7.81 5.34
N SER A 722 27.75 6.68 5.64
CA SER A 722 28.35 5.38 5.36
C SER A 722 27.28 4.27 5.39
N VAL A 723 27.40 3.38 4.42
CA VAL A 723 26.93 1.99 4.37
C VAL A 723 26.32 1.49 5.70
N SER A 724 25.03 1.17 5.65
CA SER A 724 24.16 0.62 6.72
C SER A 724 23.58 1.62 7.74
N GLY A 725 22.25 1.67 7.77
CA GLY A 725 21.35 2.51 8.59
C GLY A 725 21.95 3.14 9.85
N GLY A 726 22.12 4.47 9.80
CA GLY A 726 22.59 5.29 10.91
C GLY A 726 21.57 5.37 12.06
N CYS A 727 22.10 5.44 13.29
CA CYS A 727 21.35 5.60 14.54
C CYS A 727 21.71 6.96 15.16
N TYR A 728 20.71 7.80 15.46
CA TYR A 728 20.90 9.15 16.00
C TYR A 728 20.81 9.20 17.54
N GLN A 729 21.31 10.27 18.17
CA GLN A 729 21.10 10.58 19.59
C GLN A 729 20.98 12.11 19.78
N VAL A 730 19.90 12.58 20.40
CA VAL A 730 19.66 14.00 20.76
C VAL A 730 19.49 14.14 22.28
N LEU A 731 20.45 14.73 23.01
CA LEU A 731 20.34 14.97 24.48
C LEU A 731 19.92 16.40 24.84
N GLU A 732 19.08 16.59 25.86
CA GLU A 732 18.69 17.89 26.44
C GLU A 732 19.19 18.14 27.89
N ASN A 733 19.06 19.38 28.41
CA ASN A 733 19.74 19.90 29.59
C ASN A 733 18.94 19.91 30.90
N ARG A 734 19.55 19.39 31.98
CA ARG A 734 19.14 19.70 33.35
C ARG A 734 19.48 21.15 33.69
N ALA A 735 18.48 22.00 33.89
CA ALA A 735 18.61 23.14 34.79
C ALA A 735 18.51 22.61 36.24
N VAL A 736 19.63 22.24 36.88
CA VAL A 736 19.63 21.88 38.30
C VAL A 736 19.53 23.15 39.14
N LYS A 737 18.31 23.60 39.45
CA LYS A 737 18.03 24.24 40.74
C LYS A 737 17.46 23.17 41.68
N PHE A 738 18.33 22.68 42.56
CA PHE A 738 18.02 22.05 43.85
C PHE A 738 16.91 20.97 43.87
N GLN A 739 17.25 19.75 43.46
CA GLN A 739 16.40 18.57 43.72
C GLN A 739 17.19 17.35 44.19
N GLN A 740 18.01 17.54 45.23
CA GLN A 740 18.69 16.44 45.96
C GLN A 740 18.06 16.11 47.33
N LYS A 741 16.95 16.75 47.71
CA LYS A 741 16.26 16.46 48.98
C LYS A 741 15.17 15.38 48.89
N LEU A 742 14.69 15.01 47.70
CA LEU A 742 13.54 14.09 47.55
C LEU A 742 13.91 12.60 47.54
N ASN A 743 15.09 12.24 47.05
CA ASN A 743 15.49 10.81 46.96
C ASN A 743 15.95 10.20 48.30
N CYS A 744 16.17 10.97 49.37
CA CYS A 744 16.38 10.39 50.70
C CYS A 744 15.07 10.16 51.48
N LEU A 745 13.97 10.80 51.07
CA LEU A 745 12.66 10.62 51.71
C LEU A 745 11.91 9.41 51.14
N SER A 746 12.00 9.12 49.84
CA SER A 746 11.28 7.97 49.25
C SER A 746 11.77 6.62 49.77
N TRP A 747 13.08 6.46 49.99
CA TRP A 747 13.66 5.23 50.54
C TRP A 747 13.39 5.05 52.04
N LYS A 748 13.21 6.14 52.79
CA LYS A 748 12.70 6.10 54.17
C LYS A 748 11.23 5.68 54.20
N PHE A 749 10.42 6.13 53.24
CA PHE A 749 9.01 5.73 53.12
C PHE A 749 8.85 4.26 52.70
N LEU A 750 9.66 3.78 51.75
CA LEU A 750 9.59 2.39 51.28
C LEU A 750 10.01 1.39 52.37
N SER A 751 11.05 1.73 53.15
CA SER A 751 11.49 0.89 54.28
C SER A 751 10.50 0.89 55.45
N LEU A 752 9.82 2.00 55.71
CA LEU A 752 8.72 2.08 56.69
C LEU A 752 7.49 1.28 56.25
N GLN A 753 7.12 1.31 54.97
CA GLN A 753 5.98 0.56 54.42
C GLN A 753 6.20 -0.96 54.47
N VAL A 754 7.40 -1.44 54.16
CA VAL A 754 7.74 -2.87 54.28
C VAL A 754 7.69 -3.33 55.74
N LEU A 755 8.18 -2.51 56.68
CA LEU A 755 8.09 -2.80 58.11
C LEU A 755 6.63 -2.82 58.60
N GLN A 756 5.80 -1.92 58.08
CA GLN A 756 4.39 -1.82 58.41
C GLN A 756 3.58 -3.01 57.88
N LEU A 757 3.87 -3.48 56.66
CA LEU A 757 3.28 -4.68 56.07
C LEU A 757 3.64 -5.95 56.85
N LEU A 758 4.91 -6.09 57.26
CA LEU A 758 5.36 -7.22 58.10
C LEU A 758 4.70 -7.22 59.48
N LEU A 759 4.49 -6.05 60.08
CA LEU A 759 3.80 -5.91 61.38
C LEU A 759 2.29 -6.18 61.28
N LEU A 760 1.66 -5.80 60.16
CA LEU A 760 0.26 -6.12 59.84
C LEU A 760 0.07 -7.62 59.62
N GLU A 761 1.01 -8.28 58.92
CA GLU A 761 0.98 -9.71 58.68
C GLU A 761 1.18 -10.51 59.98
N LYS A 762 2.09 -10.07 60.88
CA LYS A 762 2.21 -10.62 62.24
C LYS A 762 0.90 -10.49 63.03
N HIS A 763 0.22 -9.34 62.95
CA HIS A 763 -1.07 -9.14 63.61
C HIS A 763 -2.16 -10.06 63.05
N PHE A 764 -2.20 -10.25 61.73
CA PHE A 764 -3.15 -11.15 61.07
C PHE A 764 -2.99 -12.61 61.56
N TYR A 765 -1.76 -13.10 61.66
CA TYR A 765 -1.50 -14.45 62.17
C TYR A 765 -1.80 -14.59 63.68
N LEU A 766 -1.56 -13.55 64.48
CA LEU A 766 -1.92 -13.55 65.90
C LEU A 766 -3.44 -13.53 66.14
N LEU A 767 -4.20 -12.90 65.23
CA LEU A 767 -5.67 -12.88 65.26
C LEU A 767 -6.32 -14.22 64.88
N LEU A 768 -5.59 -15.10 64.18
CA LEU A 768 -6.05 -16.46 63.79
C LEU A 768 -5.81 -17.52 64.88
N LEU A 769 -4.96 -17.24 65.88
CA LEU A 769 -4.65 -18.16 66.99
C LEU A 769 -5.85 -18.64 67.84
N PRO A 770 -6.96 -17.88 68.02
CA PRO A 770 -8.11 -18.34 68.79
C PRO A 770 -8.97 -19.41 68.09
N VAL A 771 -8.78 -19.65 66.78
CA VAL A 771 -9.61 -20.56 65.96
C VAL A 771 -8.94 -21.94 65.77
N LEU A 772 -7.75 -22.15 66.34
CA LEU A 772 -6.93 -23.34 66.15
C LEU A 772 -6.93 -24.23 67.41
N ASP A 773 -6.95 -25.54 67.22
CA ASP A 773 -6.95 -26.55 68.29
C ASP A 773 -5.71 -26.44 69.19
N GLY A 774 -5.91 -26.70 70.49
CA GLY A 774 -5.02 -26.25 71.58
C GLY A 774 -3.57 -26.73 71.50
N ASN A 775 -3.33 -27.90 70.92
CA ASN A 775 -1.97 -28.44 70.75
C ASN A 775 -1.24 -27.86 69.53
N PHE A 776 -1.96 -27.41 68.50
CA PHE A 776 -1.37 -26.79 67.31
C PHE A 776 -1.04 -25.30 67.56
N ARG A 777 -1.83 -24.65 68.41
CA ARG A 777 -1.70 -23.24 68.81
C ARG A 777 -0.33 -22.93 69.44
N ALA A 778 0.14 -23.76 70.37
CA ALA A 778 1.40 -23.54 71.07
C ALA A 778 2.63 -23.71 70.16
N SER A 779 2.61 -24.70 69.27
CA SER A 779 3.68 -24.91 68.29
C SER A 779 3.75 -23.78 67.27
N LEU A 780 2.59 -23.37 66.74
CA LEU A 780 2.53 -22.33 65.71
C LEU A 780 2.92 -20.95 66.27
N GLN A 781 2.51 -20.62 67.51
CA GLN A 781 2.89 -19.37 68.17
C GLN A 781 4.41 -19.30 68.39
N GLY A 782 5.03 -20.39 68.88
CA GLY A 782 6.48 -20.47 69.05
C GLY A 782 7.25 -20.32 67.73
N THR A 783 6.79 -20.95 66.65
CA THR A 783 7.40 -20.82 65.32
C THR A 783 7.24 -19.42 64.73
N ILE A 784 6.06 -18.79 64.85
CA ILE A 784 5.82 -17.43 64.37
C ILE A 784 6.72 -16.43 65.09
N GLU A 785 6.81 -16.50 66.42
CA GLU A 785 7.62 -15.57 67.22
C GLU A 785 9.13 -15.73 66.93
N THR A 786 9.61 -16.97 66.81
CA THR A 786 11.04 -17.25 66.55
C THR A 786 11.45 -16.86 65.12
N SER A 787 10.60 -17.14 64.13
CA SER A 787 10.86 -16.80 62.72
C SER A 787 10.76 -15.29 62.48
N PHE A 788 9.77 -14.59 63.07
CA PHE A 788 9.69 -13.12 62.94
C PHE A 788 10.84 -12.40 63.64
N SER A 789 11.27 -12.88 64.82
CA SER A 789 12.43 -12.31 65.51
C SER A 789 13.71 -12.46 64.68
N SER A 790 13.88 -13.62 64.03
CA SER A 790 15.02 -13.87 63.13
C SER A 790 14.97 -12.97 61.89
N LEU A 791 13.77 -12.79 61.30
CA LEU A 791 13.55 -11.93 60.14
C LEU A 791 13.81 -10.45 60.46
N LEU A 792 13.31 -9.94 61.58
CA LEU A 792 13.54 -8.56 62.04
C LEU A 792 15.03 -8.28 62.28
N LYS A 793 15.77 -9.28 62.78
CA LYS A 793 17.22 -9.17 62.96
C LYS A 793 17.96 -9.07 61.62
N VAL A 794 17.62 -9.92 60.65
CA VAL A 794 18.24 -9.91 59.31
C VAL A 794 17.91 -8.64 58.53
N VAL A 795 16.66 -8.18 58.58
CA VAL A 795 16.23 -6.92 57.95
C VAL A 795 16.89 -5.73 58.64
N GLY A 796 16.94 -5.73 59.98
CA GLY A 796 17.60 -4.68 60.77
C GLY A 796 19.10 -4.56 60.47
N ASP A 797 19.82 -5.68 60.44
CA ASP A 797 21.26 -5.71 60.14
C ASP A 797 21.57 -5.27 58.69
N SER A 798 20.69 -5.62 57.75
CA SER A 798 20.83 -5.22 56.34
C SER A 798 20.55 -3.73 56.13
N LEU A 799 19.52 -3.20 56.80
CA LEU A 799 19.19 -1.76 56.78
C LEU A 799 20.32 -0.94 57.42
N PHE A 800 20.89 -1.43 58.53
CA PHE A 800 22.01 -0.79 59.22
C PHE A 800 23.27 -0.74 58.35
N LYS A 801 23.60 -1.83 57.63
CA LYS A 801 24.70 -1.86 56.67
C LYS A 801 24.50 -0.89 55.50
N LEU A 802 23.26 -0.78 54.99
CA LEU A 802 22.90 0.14 53.91
C LEU A 802 23.10 1.61 54.35
N ILE A 803 22.58 1.97 55.54
CA ILE A 803 22.72 3.32 56.12
C ILE A 803 24.20 3.67 56.35
N LYS A 804 24.99 2.73 56.87
CA LYS A 804 26.43 2.92 57.11
C LYS A 804 27.22 3.10 55.80
N GLY A 805 26.83 2.38 54.73
CA GLY A 805 27.37 2.56 53.38
C GLY A 805 27.04 3.93 52.78
N SER A 806 25.80 4.40 52.93
CA SER A 806 25.37 5.72 52.45
C SER A 806 26.08 6.87 53.17
N ILE A 807 26.32 6.74 54.49
CA ILE A 807 27.08 7.73 55.27
C ILE A 807 28.55 7.81 54.80
N LYS A 808 29.17 6.67 54.49
CA LYS A 808 30.56 6.60 54.03
C LYS A 808 30.75 7.22 52.63
N ILE A 809 29.76 7.10 51.75
CA ILE A 809 29.73 7.75 50.43
C ILE A 809 29.58 9.27 50.57
N LEU A 810 28.77 9.73 51.53
CA LEU A 810 28.59 11.17 51.83
C LEU A 810 29.86 11.80 52.42
N GLU A 811 30.67 11.06 53.18
CA GLU A 811 31.96 11.52 53.69
C GLU A 811 33.05 11.58 52.60
N MET A 812 33.04 10.66 51.62
CA MET A 812 33.97 10.68 50.49
C MET A 812 33.75 11.85 49.51
N HIS A 813 32.58 12.48 49.51
CA HIS A 813 32.26 13.63 48.65
C HIS A 813 32.71 15.00 49.20
N LYS A 814 33.37 15.06 50.36
CA LYS A 814 33.87 16.32 50.95
C LYS A 814 35.33 16.67 50.62
N GLY A 815 36.02 15.87 49.80
CA GLY A 815 37.42 16.12 49.41
C GLY A 815 37.62 16.17 47.90
N THR A 816 38.26 17.23 47.40
CA THR A 816 38.74 17.40 46.02
C THR A 816 39.60 16.23 45.55
N PHE A 817 39.25 15.62 44.40
CA PHE A 817 39.98 14.50 43.83
C PHE A 817 41.16 14.93 42.94
N ARG A 818 42.31 14.25 43.12
CA ARG A 818 43.36 14.07 42.10
C ARG A 818 43.23 12.67 41.49
N HIS A 819 43.55 12.57 40.21
CA HIS A 819 43.56 11.33 39.42
C HIS A 819 44.63 10.34 39.90
N SER A 820 44.28 9.39 40.77
CA SER A 820 44.92 8.06 40.86
C SER A 820 44.27 7.20 41.95
N GLU A 821 43.03 6.71 41.77
CA GLU A 821 42.48 5.66 42.65
C GLU A 821 41.19 5.01 42.07
N ILE A 822 41.24 4.52 40.83
CA ILE A 822 40.19 3.67 40.25
C ILE A 822 40.63 2.22 40.39
N ARG A 823 40.44 1.62 41.58
CA ARG A 823 40.54 0.16 41.78
C ARG A 823 39.85 -0.37 43.05
N LYS A 824 38.96 0.41 43.68
CA LYS A 824 38.20 0.00 44.88
C LYS A 824 36.66 0.06 44.73
N SER A 825 36.13 0.38 43.55
CA SER A 825 34.67 0.39 43.31
C SER A 825 34.07 -1.00 43.07
N ASP A 826 34.87 -1.99 42.67
CA ASP A 826 34.36 -3.30 42.24
C ASP A 826 33.93 -4.22 43.39
N HIS A 827 34.28 -3.90 44.64
CA HIS A 827 33.80 -4.65 45.81
C HIS A 827 32.43 -4.20 46.34
N CYS A 828 32.00 -2.96 46.06
CA CYS A 828 30.67 -2.49 46.52
C CYS A 828 29.52 -2.92 45.59
N THR A 829 29.78 -3.15 44.30
CA THR A 829 28.80 -3.63 43.32
C THR A 829 28.47 -5.12 43.48
N ALA A 830 29.44 -5.92 43.97
CA ALA A 830 29.24 -7.34 44.29
C ALA A 830 28.32 -7.54 45.51
N ASP A 831 28.52 -6.75 46.57
CA ASP A 831 27.67 -6.80 47.78
C ASP A 831 26.22 -6.33 47.52
N PHE A 832 26.03 -5.40 46.58
CA PHE A 832 24.71 -4.90 46.16
C PHE A 832 23.91 -5.95 45.39
N HIS A 833 24.54 -6.69 44.45
CA HIS A 833 23.88 -7.78 43.73
C HIS A 833 23.54 -8.97 44.65
N GLY A 834 24.36 -9.24 45.67
CA GLY A 834 24.08 -10.25 46.69
C GLY A 834 22.81 -9.94 47.50
N ALA A 835 22.60 -8.66 47.87
CA ALA A 835 21.41 -8.24 48.63
C ALA A 835 20.11 -8.33 47.79
N VAL A 836 20.16 -7.96 46.51
CA VAL A 836 19.00 -8.03 45.61
C VAL A 836 18.60 -9.50 45.32
N ARG A 837 19.58 -10.40 45.17
CA ARG A 837 19.31 -11.84 45.03
C ARG A 837 18.69 -12.45 46.29
N ALA A 838 19.17 -12.04 47.48
CA ALA A 838 18.61 -12.51 48.75
C ALA A 838 17.14 -12.07 48.94
N ILE A 839 16.79 -10.85 48.54
CA ILE A 839 15.41 -10.33 48.62
C ILE A 839 14.50 -11.06 47.60
N ARG A 840 14.93 -11.25 46.35
CA ARG A 840 14.18 -12.03 45.35
C ARG A 840 13.95 -13.48 45.81
N TRP A 841 14.97 -14.12 46.38
CA TRP A 841 14.87 -15.49 46.92
C TRP A 841 13.88 -15.59 48.09
N MET A 842 13.86 -14.60 48.99
CA MET A 842 12.91 -14.55 50.11
C MET A 842 11.46 -14.34 49.66
N CYS A 843 11.21 -13.49 48.65
CA CYS A 843 9.86 -13.30 48.09
C CYS A 843 9.31 -14.59 47.46
N SER A 844 10.15 -15.39 46.79
CA SER A 844 9.74 -16.68 46.21
C SER A 844 9.36 -17.72 47.27
N ILE A 845 10.02 -17.73 48.43
CA ILE A 845 9.68 -18.62 49.56
C ILE A 845 8.32 -18.26 50.17
N VAL A 846 8.02 -16.96 50.32
CA VAL A 846 6.72 -16.49 50.84
C VAL A 846 5.58 -16.85 49.88
N SER A 847 5.81 -16.76 48.56
CA SER A 847 4.85 -17.19 47.54
C SER A 847 4.62 -18.70 47.53
N LEU A 848 5.67 -19.51 47.73
CA LEU A 848 5.54 -20.97 47.84
C LEU A 848 4.80 -21.42 49.10
N LEU A 849 5.02 -20.75 50.23
CA LEU A 849 4.30 -21.02 51.48
C LEU A 849 2.80 -20.63 51.40
N LYS A 850 2.45 -19.59 50.62
CA LYS A 850 1.05 -19.23 50.32
C LYS A 850 0.36 -20.30 49.48
N ILE A 851 1.03 -20.87 48.48
CA ILE A 851 0.48 -21.93 47.62
C ILE A 851 0.30 -23.25 48.39
N TRP A 852 1.22 -23.57 49.31
CA TRP A 852 1.15 -24.79 50.11
C TRP A 852 -0.01 -24.77 51.13
N ASN A 853 -0.29 -23.61 51.74
CA ASN A 853 -1.40 -23.45 52.70
C ASN A 853 -2.80 -23.35 52.04
N LEU A 854 -2.90 -22.80 50.82
CA LEU A 854 -4.18 -22.76 50.07
C LEU A 854 -4.68 -24.16 49.68
N ASN A 855 -3.78 -25.12 49.44
CA ASN A 855 -4.13 -26.50 49.13
C ASN A 855 -4.58 -27.34 50.35
N MET A 856 -4.22 -26.97 51.58
CA MET A 856 -4.72 -27.67 52.79
C MET A 856 -6.17 -27.29 53.16
N PHE A 857 -6.61 -26.07 52.82
CA PHE A 857 -7.96 -25.58 53.15
C PHE A 857 -9.06 -26.06 52.18
N ALA A 858 -8.71 -26.48 50.95
CA ALA A 858 -9.67 -26.94 49.95
C ALA A 858 -10.13 -28.41 50.15
N GLY A 859 -9.50 -29.17 51.05
CA GLY A 859 -9.75 -30.60 51.25
C GLY A 859 -10.82 -30.97 52.29
N THR A 860 -11.52 -30.02 52.91
CA THR A 860 -12.36 -30.29 54.11
C THR A 860 -13.82 -29.85 54.05
N ILE A 861 -14.35 -29.38 52.91
CA ILE A 861 -15.78 -28.98 52.83
C ILE A 861 -16.45 -29.57 51.58
N GLY A 862 -17.45 -30.43 51.80
CA GLY A 862 -18.26 -31.09 50.76
C GLY A 862 -19.22 -30.16 50.03
N SER A 863 -19.43 -30.47 48.75
CA SER A 863 -20.16 -29.83 47.62
C SER A 863 -21.66 -29.45 47.82
N PRO A 864 -22.37 -28.85 46.81
CA PRO A 864 -22.13 -27.73 45.85
C PRO A 864 -23.36 -26.73 45.86
N PRO A 865 -23.72 -25.82 44.89
CA PRO A 865 -23.09 -25.24 43.68
C PRO A 865 -23.23 -23.67 43.52
N PHE A 866 -22.64 -23.12 42.45
CA PHE A 866 -22.85 -21.77 41.82
C PHE A 866 -22.36 -20.46 42.50
N PHE A 867 -21.73 -19.61 41.66
CA PHE A 867 -21.18 -18.25 41.85
C PHE A 867 -19.77 -18.08 42.47
N MET A 868 -18.73 -18.10 41.64
CA MET A 868 -17.93 -16.89 41.34
C MET A 868 -16.98 -17.13 40.15
N SER A 869 -17.10 -16.24 39.15
CA SER A 869 -16.10 -15.95 38.12
C SER A 869 -15.06 -14.99 38.71
N GLY A 870 -13.77 -15.16 38.37
CA GLY A 870 -12.71 -14.20 38.64
C GLY A 870 -11.53 -14.76 39.43
N CYS A 871 -10.31 -14.46 38.96
CA CYS A 871 -9.00 -14.71 39.58
C CYS A 871 -8.28 -16.03 39.25
N ILE A 872 -8.00 -16.28 37.97
CA ILE A 872 -6.72 -16.86 37.53
C ILE A 872 -6.22 -16.03 36.35
N SER A 873 -5.50 -14.94 36.64
CA SER A 873 -4.71 -14.19 35.65
C SER A 873 -3.65 -13.34 36.35
N LEU A 874 -2.77 -13.96 37.14
CA LEU A 874 -1.54 -13.31 37.63
C LEU A 874 -0.45 -14.39 37.72
N MET A 875 0.00 -14.85 36.55
CA MET A 875 1.37 -15.35 36.40
C MET A 875 2.08 -14.36 35.47
N ASP A 876 3.15 -13.79 36.00
CA ASP A 876 3.91 -12.69 35.46
C ASP A 876 4.75 -13.15 34.25
N VAL A 877 4.39 -12.65 33.06
CA VAL A 877 5.01 -12.98 31.77
C VAL A 877 6.46 -12.49 31.71
N ASP A 878 6.86 -11.57 32.59
CA ASP A 878 8.21 -11.00 32.62
C ASP A 878 9.25 -11.92 33.27
N LEU A 879 8.84 -12.85 34.15
CA LEU A 879 9.75 -13.82 34.76
C LEU A 879 10.18 -14.94 33.78
N LEU A 880 9.32 -15.25 32.79
CA LEU A 880 9.64 -16.19 31.70
C LEU A 880 10.56 -15.57 30.65
N LYS A 881 10.56 -14.23 30.49
CA LYS A 881 11.49 -13.51 29.60
C LYS A 881 12.89 -13.41 30.20
N GLU A 882 13.03 -13.17 31.51
CA GLU A 882 14.35 -13.08 32.18
C GLU A 882 15.13 -14.42 32.15
N ILE A 883 14.46 -15.58 32.16
CA ILE A 883 15.14 -16.90 32.09
C ILE A 883 15.62 -17.23 30.67
N VAL A 884 14.95 -16.69 29.65
CA VAL A 884 15.32 -16.90 28.24
C VAL A 884 16.49 -15.99 27.82
N ASP A 885 16.61 -14.80 28.40
CA ASP A 885 17.64 -13.82 28.03
C ASP A 885 19.03 -14.07 28.65
N GLU A 886 19.17 -14.82 29.76
CA GLU A 886 20.49 -15.09 30.37
C GLU A 886 21.23 -16.36 29.86
N SER A 887 20.68 -17.10 28.88
CA SER A 887 21.25 -18.41 28.46
C SER A 887 21.98 -18.43 27.10
N TRP A 888 22.19 -17.31 26.40
CA TRP A 888 22.75 -17.30 25.04
C TRP A 888 24.21 -16.82 24.95
N LYS A 889 25.15 -17.69 25.34
CA LYS A 889 26.52 -17.75 24.80
C LYS A 889 26.99 -19.21 24.77
N GLY A 890 26.82 -19.88 23.62
CA GLY A 890 27.38 -21.21 23.34
C GLY A 890 26.41 -22.09 22.56
N ASP A 891 26.86 -22.61 21.42
CA ASP A 891 26.12 -23.56 20.59
C ASP A 891 25.72 -24.81 21.41
N CYS A 892 24.42 -25.09 21.51
CA CYS A 892 23.90 -26.37 22.02
C CYS A 892 23.20 -27.12 20.89
N ALA A 893 23.75 -28.26 20.49
CA ALA A 893 23.08 -29.26 19.66
C ALA A 893 22.33 -30.25 20.57
N VAL A 894 21.04 -30.48 20.31
CA VAL A 894 20.26 -31.52 21.00
C VAL A 894 20.12 -32.73 20.08
N TYR A 895 20.54 -33.91 20.54
CA TYR A 895 20.41 -35.19 19.82
C TYR A 895 19.14 -35.91 20.25
N SER A 896 18.33 -36.41 19.31
CA SER A 896 17.25 -37.35 19.62
C SER A 896 17.56 -38.74 19.04
N PHE A 897 17.37 -39.78 19.85
CA PHE A 897 17.43 -41.18 19.41
C PHE A 897 16.01 -41.73 19.27
N ASN A 898 15.71 -42.35 18.13
CA ASN A 898 14.56 -43.27 18.00
C ASN A 898 15.00 -44.70 18.36
N SER A 899 14.03 -45.54 18.72
CA SER A 899 14.19 -46.93 19.19
C SER A 899 14.93 -47.90 18.25
N ASP A 900 15.36 -47.44 17.07
CA ASP A 900 15.88 -48.30 16.00
C ASP A 900 17.32 -47.90 15.58
N GLY A 901 17.99 -47.04 16.36
CA GLY A 901 19.46 -46.90 16.32
C GLY A 901 20.09 -46.28 15.07
N LYS A 902 19.36 -45.49 14.26
CA LYS A 902 19.93 -44.72 13.14
C LYS A 902 19.74 -43.21 13.33
N SER A 903 20.83 -42.46 13.20
CA SER A 903 20.91 -41.00 13.39
C SER A 903 20.46 -40.23 12.13
N LEU A 904 19.68 -39.16 12.32
CA LEU A 904 19.37 -38.16 11.31
C LEU A 904 19.61 -36.77 11.92
N LEU A 905 20.53 -36.01 11.33
CA LEU A 905 20.84 -34.64 11.74
C LEU A 905 19.86 -33.69 11.03
N LYS A 906 18.99 -33.00 11.76
CA LYS A 906 18.17 -31.92 11.21
C LYS A 906 18.10 -30.76 12.20
N ILE A 907 18.52 -29.58 11.76
CA ILE A 907 18.47 -28.32 12.52
C ILE A 907 17.10 -27.68 12.26
N TRP A 908 16.35 -27.38 13.31
CA TRP A 908 15.02 -26.77 13.24
C TRP A 908 15.06 -25.31 13.71
N ASN A 909 14.26 -24.44 13.10
CA ASN A 909 14.08 -23.04 13.50
C ASN A 909 12.94 -22.93 14.53
N VAL A 910 13.01 -21.95 15.44
CA VAL A 910 12.03 -21.66 16.53
C VAL A 910 10.57 -21.53 16.05
N ASN A 911 10.33 -21.12 14.79
CA ASN A 911 8.97 -21.07 14.22
C ASN A 911 8.34 -22.46 14.01
N GLU A 912 9.13 -23.52 13.84
CA GLU A 912 8.64 -24.88 13.66
C GLU A 912 8.26 -25.56 14.99
N LEU A 913 8.84 -25.12 16.11
CA LEU A 913 8.50 -25.59 17.46
C LEU A 913 7.18 -25.01 17.99
N MET A 914 6.82 -23.80 17.55
CA MET A 914 5.56 -23.15 17.94
C MET A 914 4.33 -23.71 17.19
N GLY A 915 4.53 -24.39 16.05
CA GLY A 915 3.46 -25.08 15.32
C GLY A 915 2.93 -26.32 16.03
N ILE A 916 3.78 -27.05 16.77
CA ILE A 916 3.43 -28.33 17.41
C ILE A 916 2.59 -28.13 18.69
N PHE A 917 2.70 -26.96 19.35
CA PHE A 917 1.88 -26.66 20.54
C PHE A 917 0.45 -26.18 20.22
N SER A 918 0.16 -25.79 18.97
CA SER A 918 -1.19 -25.36 18.56
C SER A 918 -2.11 -26.53 18.14
N VAL A 919 -1.56 -27.73 17.93
CA VAL A 919 -2.31 -28.92 17.47
C VAL A 919 -2.84 -29.78 18.64
N PHE A 920 -2.43 -29.51 19.88
CA PHE A 920 -2.87 -30.30 21.06
C PHE A 920 -4.10 -29.77 21.81
N ASN A 921 -4.70 -28.65 21.39
CA ASN A 921 -5.85 -28.04 22.10
C ASN A 921 -7.20 -28.08 21.35
N CYS A 922 -7.33 -28.86 20.29
CA CYS A 922 -8.61 -29.06 19.59
C CYS A 922 -9.06 -30.53 19.52
N HIS A 923 -8.95 -31.24 20.65
CA HIS A 923 -9.51 -32.59 20.83
C HIS A 923 -10.26 -32.70 22.17
N ARG A 924 -11.34 -31.93 22.34
CA ARG A 924 -12.37 -32.20 23.36
C ARG A 924 -13.68 -31.41 23.15
N ALA A 925 -14.40 -31.70 22.07
CA ALA A 925 -15.86 -31.55 21.99
C ALA A 925 -16.36 -32.24 20.71
N GLY A 926 -17.20 -33.26 20.86
CA GLY A 926 -17.53 -34.19 19.78
C GLY A 926 -18.75 -33.86 18.93
N LYS A 927 -18.90 -34.74 17.93
CA LYS A 927 -20.08 -35.15 17.12
C LYS A 927 -20.16 -34.59 15.69
N TRP A 928 -19.86 -35.49 14.73
CA TRP A 928 -20.37 -35.51 13.36
C TRP A 928 -20.95 -36.92 13.07
N PRO A 929 -22.04 -37.06 12.29
CA PRO A 929 -22.63 -38.35 11.93
C PRO A 929 -21.98 -38.97 10.67
N PRO A 930 -22.25 -40.26 10.34
CA PRO A 930 -21.37 -41.10 9.53
C PRO A 930 -21.72 -41.16 8.03
N THR A 931 -20.70 -41.32 7.19
CA THR A 931 -20.81 -41.83 5.81
C THR A 931 -20.14 -43.20 5.70
N PRO A 932 -20.82 -44.24 5.16
CA PRO A 932 -20.19 -45.51 4.82
C PRO A 932 -20.12 -45.76 3.30
N GLY A 933 -19.05 -46.41 2.85
CA GLY A 933 -19.12 -47.34 1.71
C GLY A 933 -18.00 -47.25 0.66
N THR A 934 -16.96 -48.07 0.84
CA THR A 934 -16.06 -48.54 -0.23
C THR A 934 -16.59 -49.86 -0.81
N GLN A 935 -16.55 -50.05 -2.14
CA GLN A 935 -16.51 -51.38 -2.79
C GLN A 935 -15.66 -51.35 -4.08
N TYR A 936 -15.00 -52.49 -4.34
CA TYR A 936 -13.97 -52.76 -5.36
C TYR A 936 -14.50 -53.50 -6.61
N ALA A 937 -13.92 -53.18 -7.79
CA ALA A 937 -13.57 -54.01 -8.99
C ALA A 937 -14.69 -54.57 -9.94
N PRO A 938 -14.41 -55.07 -11.18
CA PRO A 938 -13.18 -55.18 -12.02
C PRO A 938 -13.37 -54.74 -13.54
N PRO A 939 -12.41 -54.98 -14.49
CA PRO A 939 -12.36 -54.32 -15.82
C PRO A 939 -12.97 -55.15 -16.98
N LEU A 940 -13.38 -54.50 -18.08
CA LEU A 940 -13.75 -55.14 -19.35
C LEU A 940 -13.36 -54.30 -20.58
N GLU A 941 -12.99 -55.01 -21.64
CA GLU A 941 -12.39 -54.59 -22.91
C GLU A 941 -13.39 -54.03 -23.97
N ASN A 942 -12.81 -53.29 -24.93
CA ASN A 942 -13.21 -53.05 -26.33
C ASN A 942 -14.61 -52.48 -26.65
N GLY A 943 -14.60 -51.25 -27.18
CA GLY A 943 -15.71 -50.70 -27.95
C GLY A 943 -15.49 -49.25 -28.36
N THR A 944 -15.05 -49.03 -29.60
CA THR A 944 -15.02 -47.71 -30.23
C THR A 944 -16.44 -47.15 -30.32
N VAL A 945 -16.73 -46.08 -29.59
CA VAL A 945 -17.95 -45.27 -29.76
C VAL A 945 -17.57 -43.79 -29.72
N LEU A 946 -17.94 -43.07 -30.77
CA LEU A 946 -17.85 -41.62 -30.93
C LEU A 946 -18.56 -40.89 -29.79
N PHE A 947 -17.85 -40.04 -29.06
CA PHE A 947 -18.46 -39.01 -28.20
C PHE A 947 -18.28 -37.63 -28.83
N SER A 948 -19.37 -37.14 -29.45
CA SER A 948 -19.74 -35.74 -29.36
C SER A 948 -20.28 -35.50 -27.95
N GLY A 949 -19.60 -34.73 -27.11
CA GLY A 949 -20.08 -34.48 -25.75
C GLY A 949 -19.20 -33.52 -24.98
N HIS A 950 -19.83 -32.43 -24.55
CA HIS A 950 -19.47 -31.50 -23.48
C HIS A 950 -18.25 -31.88 -22.61
N VAL A 951 -17.25 -31.00 -22.61
CA VAL A 951 -16.27 -30.93 -21.54
C VAL A 951 -16.96 -30.30 -20.32
N SER A 952 -17.03 -31.07 -19.23
CA SER A 952 -17.53 -30.60 -17.93
C SER A 952 -16.57 -29.57 -17.31
N PRO A 953 -17.08 -28.56 -16.59
CA PRO A 953 -16.26 -27.57 -15.89
C PRO A 953 -15.85 -28.11 -14.52
N LEU A 954 -14.82 -28.94 -14.47
CA LEU A 954 -14.19 -29.39 -13.22
C LEU A 954 -12.79 -29.90 -13.59
N ASP A 955 -11.84 -28.95 -13.58
CA ASP A 955 -10.39 -29.12 -13.40
C ASP A 955 -9.66 -27.80 -13.78
N ALA A 956 -10.24 -26.65 -13.43
CA ALA A 956 -9.57 -25.35 -13.61
C ALA A 956 -8.45 -25.14 -12.57
N ASP A 957 -8.57 -25.74 -11.39
CA ASP A 957 -7.61 -25.58 -10.29
C ASP A 957 -6.29 -26.33 -10.53
N LEU A 958 -6.31 -27.44 -11.27
CA LEU A 958 -5.10 -28.20 -11.64
C LEU A 958 -4.30 -27.53 -12.77
N LEU A 959 -4.95 -26.63 -13.54
CA LEU A 959 -4.33 -25.90 -14.64
C LEU A 959 -3.64 -24.61 -14.18
N ASP A 960 -4.12 -23.97 -13.11
CA ASP A 960 -3.45 -22.84 -12.44
C ASP A 960 -2.07 -23.24 -11.88
N GLU A 961 -1.90 -24.51 -11.48
CA GLU A 961 -0.65 -25.05 -10.92
C GLU A 961 0.42 -25.35 -11.99
N ILE A 962 0.00 -25.54 -13.25
CA ILE A 962 0.91 -25.85 -14.39
C ILE A 962 1.36 -24.56 -15.11
N ALA A 963 0.51 -23.52 -15.14
CA ALA A 963 0.91 -22.18 -15.62
C ALA A 963 1.96 -21.51 -14.73
N ASP A 964 2.09 -21.94 -13.45
CA ASP A 964 3.11 -21.47 -12.51
C ASP A 964 4.54 -21.93 -12.85
N GLN A 965 4.72 -22.84 -13.81
CA GLN A 965 6.05 -23.42 -14.11
C GLN A 965 6.80 -22.75 -15.27
N SER A 966 6.17 -21.94 -16.11
CA SER A 966 6.83 -21.37 -17.31
C SER A 966 7.46 -19.98 -17.11
N TRP A 967 7.22 -19.31 -15.97
CA TRP A 967 7.85 -18.00 -15.68
C TRP A 967 8.22 -17.86 -14.20
N LYS A 968 9.52 -17.70 -13.90
CA LYS A 968 10.07 -17.38 -12.56
C LYS A 968 10.23 -15.87 -12.30
N GLY A 969 9.70 -15.00 -13.16
CA GLY A 969 9.85 -13.55 -13.07
C GLY A 969 8.54 -12.90 -12.66
N ASP A 970 8.49 -12.39 -11.44
CA ASP A 970 7.27 -11.89 -10.78
C ASP A 970 6.81 -10.49 -11.27
N CYS A 971 7.05 -10.13 -12.54
CA CYS A 971 7.26 -8.72 -12.88
C CYS A 971 6.85 -8.33 -14.31
N ALA A 972 5.67 -7.72 -14.47
CA ALA A 972 5.25 -7.06 -15.71
C ALA A 972 4.44 -5.79 -15.43
N ILE A 973 4.52 -4.81 -16.33
CA ILE A 973 3.76 -3.56 -16.33
C ILE A 973 2.65 -3.68 -17.37
N TYR A 974 1.41 -3.43 -16.96
CA TYR A 974 0.23 -3.58 -17.81
C TYR A 974 -0.47 -2.22 -18.07
N THR A 975 -1.46 -2.21 -18.95
CA THR A 975 -2.30 -1.06 -19.27
C THR A 975 -3.76 -1.52 -19.10
N PHE A 976 -4.51 -0.96 -18.13
CA PHE A 976 -5.89 -1.38 -17.80
C PHE A 976 -6.91 -0.25 -17.93
N THR A 977 -8.16 -0.59 -18.27
CA THR A 977 -9.22 0.40 -18.53
C THR A 977 -10.63 0.07 -18.09
N SER A 978 -10.93 -1.20 -17.86
CA SER A 978 -12.08 -1.59 -17.05
C SER A 978 -11.60 -2.60 -16.02
N VAL A 979 -12.14 -2.45 -14.81
CA VAL A 979 -11.43 -2.82 -13.58
C VAL A 979 -12.08 -4.00 -12.87
N LEU A 980 -13.36 -4.27 -13.13
CA LEU A 980 -14.19 -5.21 -12.36
C LEU A 980 -15.10 -6.08 -13.21
#